data_AF-A0A1S9RAV1-F1
#
_entry.id   AF-A0A1S9RAV1-F1
#
_cell.length_a   1.000
_cell.length_b   1.000
_cell.length_c   1.000
_cell.angle_alpha   90.00
_cell.angle_beta   90.00
_cell.angle_gamma   90.00
#
_symmetry.space_group_name_H-M   'P 1'
#
loop_
_entity.id
_entity.type
_entity.pdbx_description
1 polymer ?
#
loop_
_entity_poly.entity_id
_entity_poly.type
_entity_poly.pdbx_seq_one_letter_code
_entity_poly.pdbx_strand_id
1 'polypeptide(L)'
;MEASIRQLRDHSLTAPIDSKKSSEGPSRESEDPLKDVQDSSTASAAAPNLRDQNTSEPLGETDVSESSVDGMGALQFTDEENCGFFGPSSNIAFLRYISRAIAKTSSHREPSLIPSPSRRTCGPVSGAKSPTTGRPASVESLNSSAVVNLYALPSEERTWSLIQQYFHKTGQLLPFIHENSFCETYFQMKKERFCKVRRTWLGLLNIVLAIAASLSTKGDMTAEKRLQESDVYYQRANGLCDRDSKRNASLEMVQYLLILGQYLQGTQKPVQAWTAHGLAISAAYQLGLHSPDANRGFPPVECETRKRTWFGCVLLDRTLSMTFGRPCNIPESYVKLEMPSQDLQMLRSPVESTTYRMLEGSFFTAAVKLYVILYNVLESCYGANLGFEISTSPLGAMAGILEGQRQLDEWRLQQLPSLGLTVCESPLNLDDVENMDTGSIIRRRFEVVLSVRYNNLRILVHRRCLESLLDPVQIEGDTSVTSEMRLLQQMGLSSVMICVESAMSIISIVHNMSAGSGWRREFLGAWNYSLYYTFNAALVIFGSLIVASKERDRNPSAWIMISHSRSYIDTAAEALRQLDPGNPVVERCQEYLSQLSATLDPLSLLSTFLPNIPPGCFLFTANQRVHVGIVGAGIGGLAAAIAFRRAGVDVTVLEAADELLEMTPNVSVLLQKWGVADVIGDNLVQIEELNMRRKDGTLVGHTEIPIVEKALGRPWWLVHRAHLHEGLATVAKRLGAVIHINSRVISLDYQEGGEVTVETQKGNKYHFDLCVGADGVNSIVRSTLFPGIKPDAKTTNCAYRAIIPYERIRQDPIAKELIQKLTMEVWMGHNAYIITYPISGGETFNLVLSHHRPEKLYSTQPNVPVEEMRDAYKDFDPRIKRIVDMITETSRWPLLVTGPLQSWSSPQKNVVLMGDAAHSMVNHMAQGAATSMEDGAFLAKCVGAVTRGKLSLREAINIYELERMPKAFMKQQVSFLNGAIWHLPDGPKQQARDAAMAPSLDGKYLVRSSNLYDDPQTVLDVYGYDVEAHAEHALAKFAHGREALYPGTGLAPFMEDKYMGWFSKCQQNDRYAAVGKL
;
A
#
# COMPACT_ATOMS: atom_id res chain seq x y z
N MET A 1 -42.78 4.66 25.78
CA MET A 1 -44.23 4.59 25.96
C MET A 1 -44.86 4.64 24.58
N GLU A 2 -45.09 3.48 23.99
CA GLU A 2 -45.90 3.37 22.78
C GLU A 2 -47.39 3.33 23.13
N ALA A 3 -48.25 3.33 22.10
CA ALA A 3 -49.71 3.23 22.18
C ALA A 3 -50.45 4.40 22.87
N SER A 4 -50.77 5.43 22.08
CA SER A 4 -52.19 5.84 21.88
C SER A 4 -52.36 6.57 20.55
N ILE A 5 -53.52 6.36 19.90
CA ILE A 5 -53.68 6.45 18.43
C ILE A 5 -54.85 7.39 18.04
N ARG A 6 -54.57 8.35 17.14
CA ARG A 6 -55.54 9.17 16.33
C ARG A 6 -56.46 10.11 17.17
N GLN A 7 -57.14 11.14 16.63
CA GLN A 7 -57.67 11.40 15.28
C GLN A 7 -57.65 12.88 14.82
N LEU A 8 -57.29 13.07 13.54
CA LEU A 8 -57.95 13.87 12.48
C LEU A 8 -58.24 15.40 12.58
N ARG A 9 -57.79 16.06 11.49
CA ARG A 9 -58.40 17.19 10.72
C ARG A 9 -58.26 18.64 11.22
N ASP A 10 -57.63 19.45 10.35
CA ASP A 10 -58.21 20.58 9.58
C ASP A 10 -59.45 21.30 10.18
N HIS A 11 -59.54 22.63 10.19
CA HIS A 11 -58.95 23.60 9.26
C HIS A 11 -58.94 25.05 9.85
N SER A 12 -58.00 25.87 9.36
CA SER A 12 -58.17 27.30 8.98
C SER A 12 -58.63 28.40 9.97
N LEU A 13 -57.79 29.46 10.07
CA LEU A 13 -58.14 30.88 10.36
C LEU A 13 -58.61 31.18 11.81
N THR A 14 -58.38 32.35 12.44
CA THR A 14 -57.81 33.65 12.01
C THR A 14 -57.17 34.37 13.23
N ALA A 15 -56.22 35.29 13.03
CA ALA A 15 -55.86 36.31 14.05
C ALA A 15 -56.89 37.48 14.01
N PRO A 16 -57.04 38.31 15.08
CA PRO A 16 -56.29 39.58 15.10
C PRO A 16 -56.01 40.28 16.47
N ILE A 17 -54.86 40.98 16.54
CA ILE A 17 -54.64 42.39 16.99
C ILE A 17 -54.92 42.84 18.47
N ASP A 18 -53.86 43.42 19.09
CA ASP A 18 -53.72 44.56 20.04
C ASP A 18 -54.86 45.01 20.99
N SER A 19 -54.62 45.52 22.22
CA SER A 19 -53.76 46.72 22.44
C SER A 19 -53.54 47.19 23.91
N LYS A 20 -52.28 47.61 24.19
CA LYS A 20 -51.81 48.86 24.89
C LYS A 20 -52.10 49.19 26.38
N LYS A 21 -51.14 49.99 26.92
CA LYS A 21 -51.17 50.94 28.09
C LYS A 21 -51.03 50.32 29.50
N SER A 22 -49.97 50.59 30.29
CA SER A 22 -49.47 51.84 30.97
C SER A 22 -50.09 52.03 32.36
N SER A 23 -49.41 52.47 33.44
CA SER A 23 -48.04 53.00 33.65
C SER A 23 -47.70 53.04 35.18
N GLU A 24 -46.61 53.73 35.55
CA GLU A 24 -46.29 54.28 36.91
C GLU A 24 -45.46 53.42 37.89
N GLY A 25 -44.60 54.14 38.64
CA GLY A 25 -43.90 53.74 39.87
C GLY A 25 -44.09 54.85 40.93
N PRO A 26 -43.40 54.85 42.10
CA PRO A 26 -42.08 55.51 42.14
C PRO A 26 -41.09 55.02 43.25
N SER A 27 -40.04 55.83 43.45
CA SER A 27 -38.92 55.85 44.44
C SER A 27 -39.32 56.00 45.95
N ARG A 28 -38.47 55.97 47.00
CA ARG A 28 -36.98 55.93 47.21
C ARG A 28 -36.64 55.31 48.62
N GLU A 29 -35.65 55.61 49.50
CA GLU A 29 -34.61 56.67 49.71
C GLU A 29 -33.27 56.08 50.29
N SER A 30 -32.79 56.46 51.49
CA SER A 30 -31.45 56.16 52.10
C SER A 30 -31.51 55.90 53.65
N GLU A 31 -30.46 55.75 54.52
CA GLU A 31 -29.00 56.06 54.44
C GLU A 31 -28.05 55.12 55.28
N ASP A 32 -27.43 55.56 56.39
CA ASP A 32 -26.22 54.97 57.09
C ASP A 32 -26.37 54.97 58.66
N PRO A 33 -25.49 54.36 59.52
CA PRO A 33 -24.21 54.99 59.93
C PRO A 33 -23.02 54.08 60.39
N LEU A 34 -21.86 54.73 60.59
CA LEU A 34 -20.54 54.25 61.10
C LEU A 34 -20.45 54.30 62.67
N LYS A 35 -19.42 53.86 63.45
CA LYS A 35 -18.09 53.19 63.27
C LYS A 35 -17.53 52.70 64.64
N ASP A 36 -16.50 51.83 64.70
CA ASP A 36 -15.18 52.06 65.39
C ASP A 36 -14.18 50.87 65.31
N VAL A 37 -12.97 50.98 65.90
CA VAL A 37 -11.76 50.16 65.60
C VAL A 37 -10.92 49.77 66.84
N GLN A 38 -10.46 48.50 66.94
CA GLN A 38 -9.09 48.13 67.39
C GLN A 38 -8.72 46.63 67.16
N ASP A 39 -7.42 46.33 67.23
CA ASP A 39 -6.76 45.11 66.71
C ASP A 39 -6.89 43.82 67.55
N SER A 40 -6.91 42.65 66.89
CA SER A 40 -5.72 41.76 66.83
C SER A 40 -5.95 40.39 66.15
N SER A 41 -4.90 39.94 65.43
CA SER A 41 -4.59 38.60 64.90
C SER A 41 -5.62 37.43 65.03
N THR A 42 -6.17 36.98 63.90
CA THR A 42 -5.80 35.67 63.27
C THR A 42 -6.54 35.51 61.93
N ALA A 43 -5.82 35.55 60.81
CA ALA A 43 -6.44 35.60 59.48
C ALA A 43 -6.75 34.21 58.89
N SER A 44 -7.98 34.02 58.41
CA SER A 44 -8.46 32.79 57.78
C SER A 44 -9.09 33.06 56.41
N ALA A 45 -8.48 32.50 55.37
CA ALA A 45 -9.03 32.24 54.03
C ALA A 45 -9.44 33.42 53.11
N ALA A 46 -9.68 33.06 51.85
CA ALA A 46 -10.12 33.86 50.70
C ALA A 46 -9.08 34.76 49.98
N ALA A 47 -9.29 34.89 48.67
CA ALA A 47 -8.50 35.63 47.67
C ALA A 47 -9.33 36.86 47.18
N PRO A 48 -8.91 37.70 46.19
CA PRO A 48 -7.73 37.62 45.31
C PRO A 48 -6.94 38.93 45.08
N ASN A 49 -5.77 38.85 44.42
CA ASN A 49 -5.33 39.67 43.26
C ASN A 49 -3.80 39.76 43.08
N LEU A 50 -3.25 38.89 42.21
CA LEU A 50 -1.99 39.05 41.47
C LEU A 50 -2.31 38.46 40.08
N ARG A 51 -2.18 39.11 38.91
CA ARG A 51 -1.10 39.95 38.33
C ARG A 51 0.26 39.24 38.23
N ASP A 52 0.57 38.89 36.98
CA ASP A 52 1.90 38.74 36.39
C ASP A 52 2.91 37.80 37.06
N GLN A 53 2.69 36.49 36.90
CA GLN A 53 3.78 35.52 36.73
C GLN A 53 3.51 34.60 35.53
N ASN A 54 3.62 35.16 34.33
CA ASN A 54 3.50 34.41 33.08
C ASN A 54 4.85 33.73 32.73
N THR A 55 5.32 32.82 33.59
CA THR A 55 6.51 32.01 33.34
C THR A 55 6.17 30.87 32.38
N SER A 56 6.20 31.16 31.08
CA SER A 56 6.16 30.14 30.04
C SER A 56 7.42 29.28 30.12
N GLU A 57 7.34 28.11 30.75
CA GLU A 57 8.34 27.07 30.53
C GLU A 57 8.35 26.70 29.03
N PRO A 58 9.52 26.53 28.40
CA PRO A 58 9.58 26.09 27.01
C PRO A 58 8.90 24.73 26.85
N LEU A 59 7.87 24.68 26.00
CA LEU A 59 7.32 23.42 25.52
C LEU A 59 8.43 22.67 24.77
N GLY A 60 8.59 21.39 25.07
CA GLY A 60 9.49 20.53 24.28
C GLY A 60 9.00 20.46 22.84
N GLU A 61 9.93 20.43 21.89
CA GLU A 61 9.61 20.40 20.46
C GLU A 61 8.70 19.20 20.15
N THR A 62 7.51 19.48 19.62
CA THR A 62 6.58 18.45 19.15
C THR A 62 7.15 17.86 17.86
N ASP A 63 7.96 16.81 18.01
CA ASP A 63 8.54 16.08 16.89
C ASP A 63 7.44 15.42 16.04
N VAL A 64 7.20 16.02 14.87
CA VAL A 64 6.24 15.58 13.86
C VAL A 64 6.88 14.60 12.86
N SER A 65 8.09 14.11 13.11
CA SER A 65 8.67 13.06 12.26
C SER A 65 7.95 11.72 12.48
N GLU A 66 7.28 11.24 11.43
CA GLU A 66 6.86 9.85 11.33
C GLU A 66 8.04 9.02 10.82
N SER A 67 8.38 7.93 11.53
CA SER A 67 9.44 7.02 11.09
C SER A 67 8.93 6.13 9.96
N SER A 68 9.74 5.98 8.90
CA SER A 68 9.47 5.08 7.77
C SER A 68 9.40 3.59 8.17
N VAL A 69 9.82 3.26 9.40
CA VAL A 69 9.65 1.95 10.02
C VAL A 69 8.70 2.04 11.21
N ASP A 70 7.73 1.13 11.30
CA ASP A 70 6.80 1.04 12.43
C ASP A 70 7.39 0.36 13.69
N GLY A 71 6.69 0.50 14.81
CA GLY A 71 7.07 -0.04 16.13
C GLY A 71 7.05 -1.57 16.23
N MET A 72 6.48 -2.27 15.25
CA MET A 72 6.56 -3.73 15.12
C MET A 72 7.67 -4.17 14.15
N GLY A 73 8.27 -3.25 13.40
CA GLY A 73 9.38 -3.49 12.48
C GLY A 73 8.98 -4.17 11.17
N ALA A 74 7.82 -3.83 10.57
CA ALA A 74 7.30 -4.55 9.41
C ALA A 74 7.78 -4.07 8.03
N LEU A 75 7.83 -2.75 7.75
CA LEU A 75 8.17 -2.11 6.46
C LEU A 75 8.64 -0.64 6.69
N GLN A 76 9.29 0.10 5.77
CA GLN A 76 9.77 -0.15 4.39
C GLN A 76 11.19 0.45 4.14
N PHE A 77 11.86 0.01 3.07
CA PHE A 77 13.14 0.52 2.55
C PHE A 77 13.09 1.97 2.01
N THR A 78 13.68 2.92 2.76
CA THR A 78 14.26 4.20 2.27
C THR A 78 15.52 4.51 3.10
N ASP A 79 16.24 5.60 2.81
CA ASP A 79 17.63 5.88 3.20
C ASP A 79 18.10 5.36 4.58
N GLU A 80 19.20 4.60 4.57
CA GLU A 80 19.77 3.96 5.77
C GLU A 80 20.29 4.96 6.83
N GLU A 81 20.50 6.24 6.48
CA GLU A 81 21.08 7.24 7.39
C GLU A 81 20.18 7.57 8.59
N ASN A 82 18.86 7.38 8.47
CA ASN A 82 17.88 7.61 9.55
C ASN A 82 17.39 6.31 10.22
N CYS A 83 17.74 5.14 9.68
CA CYS A 83 17.26 3.86 10.19
C CYS A 83 18.14 3.31 11.32
N GLY A 84 17.59 3.22 12.54
CA GLY A 84 18.30 2.63 13.68
C GLY A 84 18.67 1.16 13.48
N PHE A 85 19.65 0.65 14.25
CA PHE A 85 20.14 -0.73 14.09
C PHE A 85 19.03 -1.79 14.23
N PHE A 86 19.03 -2.74 13.28
CA PHE A 86 18.19 -3.94 13.25
C PHE A 86 19.05 -5.19 12.99
N GLY A 87 19.26 -6.00 14.02
CA GLY A 87 20.13 -7.17 14.03
C GLY A 87 19.43 -8.53 13.90
N PRO A 88 20.16 -9.65 14.13
CA PRO A 88 19.82 -10.98 13.64
C PRO A 88 18.41 -11.52 13.90
N SER A 89 17.84 -11.36 15.09
CA SER A 89 16.51 -11.93 15.39
C SER A 89 15.35 -11.23 14.68
N SER A 90 15.53 -9.97 14.24
CA SER A 90 14.45 -9.14 13.69
C SER A 90 13.86 -9.66 12.37
N ASN A 91 12.59 -9.33 12.12
CA ASN A 91 11.93 -9.58 10.83
C ASN A 91 12.68 -8.86 9.69
N ILE A 92 13.21 -7.66 9.93
CA ILE A 92 14.00 -6.89 8.95
C ILE A 92 15.30 -7.61 8.58
N ALA A 93 16.00 -8.22 9.54
CA ALA A 93 17.17 -9.05 9.24
C ALA A 93 16.80 -10.32 8.47
N PHE A 94 15.69 -10.99 8.83
CA PHE A 94 15.21 -12.17 8.11
C PHE A 94 14.79 -11.84 6.67
N LEU A 95 14.12 -10.71 6.44
CA LEU A 95 13.80 -10.20 5.10
C LEU A 95 15.05 -9.99 4.23
N ARG A 96 16.18 -9.54 4.80
CA ARG A 96 17.45 -9.41 4.05
C ARG A 96 17.96 -10.76 3.54
N TYR A 97 17.80 -11.87 4.29
CA TYR A 97 18.13 -13.21 3.77
C TYR A 97 17.19 -13.61 2.64
N ILE A 98 15.88 -13.36 2.79
CA ILE A 98 14.86 -13.65 1.77
C ILE A 98 15.16 -12.87 0.47
N SER A 99 15.38 -11.56 0.52
CA SER A 99 15.70 -10.74 -0.66
C SER A 99 17.01 -11.17 -1.34
N ARG A 100 18.05 -11.53 -0.59
CA ARG A 100 19.30 -12.11 -1.14
C ARG A 100 19.06 -13.45 -1.82
N ALA A 101 18.26 -14.32 -1.20
CA ALA A 101 17.93 -15.64 -1.72
C ALA A 101 17.12 -15.57 -3.02
N ILE A 102 16.24 -14.57 -3.18
CA ILE A 102 15.55 -14.23 -4.44
C ILE A 102 16.59 -13.75 -5.47
N ALA A 103 17.36 -12.70 -5.15
CA ALA A 103 18.27 -12.06 -6.10
C ALA A 103 19.29 -13.02 -6.73
N LYS A 104 19.86 -13.95 -5.95
CA LYS A 104 20.79 -14.98 -6.50
C LYS A 104 20.08 -16.13 -7.22
N THR A 105 18.77 -16.33 -7.05
CA THR A 105 18.00 -17.29 -7.89
C THR A 105 17.82 -16.75 -9.32
N SER A 106 18.00 -15.44 -9.53
CA SER A 106 17.98 -14.80 -10.86
C SER A 106 19.33 -14.80 -11.58
N SER A 107 20.45 -15.09 -10.92
CA SER A 107 21.79 -14.70 -11.38
C SER A 107 22.46 -15.62 -12.43
N HIS A 108 21.68 -16.28 -13.29
CA HIS A 108 22.12 -16.69 -14.63
C HIS A 108 21.70 -15.67 -15.72
N ARG A 109 21.17 -14.51 -15.32
CA ARG A 109 21.15 -13.26 -16.09
C ARG A 109 21.61 -12.12 -15.17
N GLU A 110 22.28 -11.12 -15.75
CA GLU A 110 22.87 -10.02 -14.97
C GLU A 110 21.85 -8.99 -14.44
N PRO A 111 22.20 -8.20 -13.40
CA PRO A 111 21.21 -7.76 -12.41
C PRO A 111 20.83 -6.28 -12.48
N SER A 112 19.52 -5.99 -12.34
CA SER A 112 19.02 -4.68 -11.93
C SER A 112 17.57 -4.73 -11.42
N LEU A 113 17.35 -5.20 -10.18
CA LEU A 113 16.07 -5.04 -9.46
C LEU A 113 16.19 -5.35 -7.95
N ILE A 114 17.17 -4.70 -7.28
CA ILE A 114 17.35 -4.50 -5.82
C ILE A 114 18.66 -3.69 -5.67
N PRO A 115 18.74 -2.63 -4.85
CA PRO A 115 20.01 -1.96 -4.57
C PRO A 115 20.98 -2.89 -3.81
N SER A 116 22.24 -2.94 -4.25
CA SER A 116 23.29 -3.70 -3.56
C SER A 116 23.80 -2.93 -2.33
N PRO A 117 23.70 -3.46 -1.10
CA PRO A 117 24.27 -2.81 0.08
C PRO A 117 25.81 -2.86 0.03
N SER A 118 26.45 -1.70 0.14
CA SER A 118 27.90 -1.57 0.00
C SER A 118 28.65 -2.13 1.22
N ARG A 119 29.76 -2.86 0.98
CA ARG A 119 30.69 -3.26 2.04
C ARG A 119 31.37 -2.00 2.59
N ARG A 120 31.21 -1.71 3.89
CA ARG A 120 31.89 -0.62 4.59
C ARG A 120 33.41 -0.86 4.63
N THR A 121 34.17 -0.13 3.82
CA THR A 121 35.60 0.09 4.03
C THR A 121 35.80 1.25 4.99
N CYS A 122 36.50 1.04 6.11
CA CYS A 122 36.70 2.09 7.11
C CYS A 122 37.77 3.10 6.67
N GLY A 123 37.33 4.31 6.30
CA GLY A 123 38.15 5.53 6.35
C GLY A 123 37.94 6.29 7.67
N PRO A 124 38.91 7.11 8.12
CA PRO A 124 38.81 7.80 9.41
C PRO A 124 37.72 8.88 9.42
N VAL A 125 36.88 8.86 10.45
CA VAL A 125 35.80 9.84 10.64
C VAL A 125 36.37 11.19 11.08
N SER A 126 36.17 12.23 10.28
CA SER A 126 36.29 13.63 10.70
C SER A 126 35.44 14.52 9.79
N GLY A 127 34.73 15.50 10.38
CA GLY A 127 33.86 16.43 9.66
C GLY A 127 32.38 16.32 10.03
N ALA A 128 32.02 16.73 11.25
CA ALA A 128 30.63 17.03 11.56
C ALA A 128 30.17 18.23 10.72
N LYS A 129 29.16 18.04 9.85
CA LYS A 129 28.57 19.13 9.07
C LYS A 129 27.58 19.91 9.93
N SER A 130 27.80 21.22 10.07
CA SER A 130 26.86 22.12 10.73
C SER A 130 25.52 22.18 9.98
N PRO A 131 24.37 22.35 10.67
CA PRO A 131 23.09 22.51 10.00
C PRO A 131 23.06 23.82 9.19
N THR A 132 22.80 23.71 7.88
CA THR A 132 22.64 24.86 7.00
C THR A 132 21.32 25.59 7.28
N THR A 133 21.39 26.90 7.51
CA THR A 133 20.25 27.74 7.89
C THR A 133 19.27 27.94 6.74
N GLY A 134 18.27 27.06 6.65
CA GLY A 134 17.07 27.28 5.84
C GLY A 134 16.17 28.36 6.47
N ARG A 135 15.70 29.31 5.65
CA ARG A 135 14.78 30.37 6.07
C ARG A 135 13.36 29.80 6.15
N PRO A 136 12.57 30.03 7.23
CA PRO A 136 11.27 29.39 7.38
C PRO A 136 10.29 29.87 6.30
N ALA A 137 9.72 28.92 5.55
CA ALA A 137 8.60 29.17 4.66
C ALA A 137 7.31 29.32 5.48
N SER A 138 6.48 30.30 5.14
CA SER A 138 5.20 30.55 5.80
C SER A 138 4.15 29.50 5.38
N VAL A 139 3.93 28.51 6.23
CA VAL A 139 2.81 27.56 6.09
C VAL A 139 1.53 28.25 6.58
N GLU A 140 0.53 28.39 5.71
CA GLU A 140 -0.83 28.73 6.14
C GLU A 140 -1.45 27.52 6.83
N SER A 141 -1.56 27.59 8.15
CA SER A 141 -2.05 26.49 8.98
C SER A 141 -3.57 26.34 8.90
N LEU A 142 -4.05 25.19 8.42
CA LEU A 142 -5.40 24.73 8.78
C LEU A 142 -5.44 24.45 10.29
N ASN A 143 -6.39 25.09 10.99
CA ASN A 143 -6.39 25.16 12.44
C ASN A 143 -6.69 23.82 13.13
N SER A 144 -5.66 23.18 13.68
CA SER A 144 -5.81 22.24 14.81
C SER A 144 -4.63 22.23 15.79
N SER A 145 -3.85 23.33 15.88
CA SER A 145 -2.91 23.56 16.99
C SER A 145 -3.65 23.91 18.30
N ALA A 146 -4.58 23.04 18.70
CA ALA A 146 -5.23 23.12 19.98
C ALA A 146 -4.18 22.88 21.07
N VAL A 147 -3.96 23.87 21.94
CA VAL A 147 -3.05 23.74 23.07
C VAL A 147 -3.61 22.65 23.99
N VAL A 148 -3.04 21.44 23.89
CA VAL A 148 -3.52 20.28 24.65
C VAL A 148 -3.28 20.52 26.13
N ASN A 149 -4.35 20.84 26.84
CA ASN A 149 -4.30 21.04 28.29
C ASN A 149 -3.83 19.76 28.98
N LEU A 150 -2.57 19.79 29.46
CA LEU A 150 -1.89 18.66 30.11
C LEU A 150 -2.64 18.12 31.33
N TYR A 151 -3.46 18.94 31.98
CA TYR A 151 -4.22 18.59 33.17
C TYR A 151 -5.69 18.25 32.89
N ALA A 152 -6.13 18.31 31.63
CA ALA A 152 -7.49 17.90 31.26
C ALA A 152 -7.63 16.37 31.30
N LEU A 153 -8.79 15.90 31.76
CA LEU A 153 -9.23 14.51 31.67
C LEU A 153 -10.48 14.42 30.77
N PRO A 154 -10.85 13.22 30.28
CA PRO A 154 -12.13 12.97 29.61
C PRO A 154 -13.34 13.20 30.53
N SER A 155 -14.55 12.91 30.05
CA SER A 155 -15.69 12.73 30.95
C SER A 155 -15.39 11.63 31.97
N GLU A 156 -15.98 11.73 33.17
CA GLU A 156 -15.72 10.77 34.24
C GLU A 156 -16.04 9.33 33.82
N GLU A 157 -17.16 9.15 33.11
CA GLU A 157 -17.61 7.88 32.53
C GLU A 157 -16.60 7.31 31.52
N ARG A 158 -16.11 8.14 30.58
CA ARG A 158 -15.11 7.69 29.59
C ARG A 158 -13.78 7.34 30.27
N THR A 159 -13.37 8.15 31.24
CA THR A 159 -12.14 7.93 32.03
C THR A 159 -12.23 6.60 32.78
N TRP A 160 -13.32 6.36 33.50
CA TRP A 160 -13.54 5.10 34.22
C TRP A 160 -13.65 3.89 33.30
N SER A 161 -14.39 4.01 32.19
CA SER A 161 -14.51 2.96 31.17
C SER A 161 -13.15 2.56 30.57
N LEU A 162 -12.26 3.53 30.32
CA LEU A 162 -10.91 3.26 29.81
C LEU A 162 -9.99 2.64 30.88
N ILE A 163 -10.08 3.07 32.14
CA ILE A 163 -9.38 2.42 33.27
C ILE A 163 -9.80 0.95 33.39
N GLN A 164 -11.11 0.68 33.38
CA GLN A 164 -11.63 -0.70 33.40
C GLN A 164 -11.14 -1.52 32.20
N GLN A 165 -11.19 -0.96 30.99
CA GLN A 165 -10.70 -1.62 29.77
C GLN A 165 -9.20 -1.92 29.79
N TYR A 166 -8.37 -1.05 30.40
CA TYR A 166 -6.96 -1.35 30.63
C TYR A 166 -6.79 -2.59 31.51
N PHE A 167 -7.37 -2.60 32.72
CA PHE A 167 -7.20 -3.71 33.65
C PHE A 167 -7.83 -5.02 33.13
N HIS A 168 -8.98 -4.96 32.44
CA HIS A 168 -9.65 -6.12 31.82
C HIS A 168 -9.02 -6.61 30.49
N LYS A 169 -7.92 -5.99 30.02
CA LYS A 169 -7.14 -6.46 28.87
C LYS A 169 -5.64 -6.46 29.16
N THR A 170 -4.99 -5.30 29.03
CA THR A 170 -3.54 -5.15 29.10
C THR A 170 -3.01 -5.40 30.52
N GLY A 171 -3.74 -4.96 31.55
CA GLY A 171 -3.39 -5.19 32.95
C GLY A 171 -3.34 -6.68 33.33
N GLN A 172 -4.30 -7.51 32.88
CA GLN A 172 -4.24 -8.98 33.09
C GLN A 172 -2.98 -9.61 32.47
N LEU A 173 -2.55 -9.11 31.30
CA LEU A 173 -1.42 -9.68 30.54
C LEU A 173 -0.07 -9.19 31.06
N LEU A 174 -0.02 -8.01 31.67
CA LEU A 174 1.18 -7.38 32.24
C LEU A 174 0.86 -6.72 33.60
N PRO A 175 0.58 -7.53 34.64
CA PRO A 175 0.09 -7.05 35.95
C PRO A 175 1.22 -6.48 36.83
N PHE A 176 1.84 -5.39 36.37
CA PHE A 176 2.83 -4.60 37.12
C PHE A 176 2.27 -3.33 37.78
N ILE A 177 1.00 -2.97 37.52
CA ILE A 177 0.25 -1.98 38.29
C ILE A 177 -0.76 -2.72 39.18
N HIS A 178 -0.77 -2.43 40.48
CA HIS A 178 -1.76 -2.96 41.41
C HIS A 178 -3.09 -2.21 41.24
N GLU A 179 -4.10 -2.90 40.70
CA GLU A 179 -5.40 -2.33 40.31
C GLU A 179 -6.10 -1.61 41.47
N ASN A 180 -6.22 -2.26 42.64
CA ASN A 180 -6.90 -1.69 43.79
C ASN A 180 -6.29 -0.34 44.19
N SER A 181 -4.98 -0.26 44.37
CA SER A 181 -4.31 1.00 44.76
C SER A 181 -4.34 2.08 43.68
N PHE A 182 -4.36 1.70 42.40
CA PHE A 182 -4.55 2.65 41.31
C PHE A 182 -5.97 3.23 41.31
N CYS A 183 -6.99 2.39 41.48
CA CYS A 183 -8.40 2.79 41.57
C CYS A 183 -8.70 3.59 42.85
N GLU A 184 -8.15 3.21 44.00
CA GLU A 184 -8.19 3.99 45.25
C GLU A 184 -7.63 5.39 45.05
N THR A 185 -6.45 5.50 44.41
CA THR A 185 -5.84 6.80 44.09
C THR A 185 -6.73 7.60 43.13
N TYR A 186 -7.32 6.99 42.09
CA TYR A 186 -8.25 7.67 41.19
C TYR A 186 -9.49 8.21 41.92
N PHE A 187 -10.13 7.41 42.78
CA PHE A 187 -11.30 7.86 43.54
C PHE A 187 -10.95 8.91 44.60
N GLN A 188 -9.76 8.86 45.23
CA GLN A 188 -9.28 9.93 46.09
C GLN A 188 -9.06 11.23 45.29
N MET A 189 -8.33 11.18 44.17
CA MET A 189 -8.08 12.36 43.34
C MET A 189 -9.37 12.95 42.78
N LYS A 190 -10.35 12.13 42.39
CA LYS A 190 -11.71 12.56 42.04
C LYS A 190 -12.39 13.32 43.19
N LYS A 191 -12.36 12.79 44.42
CA LYS A 191 -12.92 13.44 45.62
C LYS A 191 -12.24 14.79 45.91
N GLU A 192 -10.94 14.88 45.65
CA GLU A 192 -10.13 16.10 45.74
C GLU A 192 -10.18 16.98 44.47
N ARG A 193 -11.11 16.71 43.54
CA ARG A 193 -11.30 17.43 42.25
C ARG A 193 -10.02 17.59 41.42
N PHE A 194 -9.10 16.65 41.54
CA PHE A 194 -7.78 16.65 40.91
C PHE A 194 -6.93 17.91 41.23
N CYS A 195 -7.19 18.60 42.36
CA CYS A 195 -6.48 19.83 42.72
C CYS A 195 -5.05 19.61 43.28
N LYS A 196 -4.67 18.37 43.64
CA LYS A 196 -3.37 18.03 44.27
C LYS A 196 -2.73 16.75 43.71
N VAL A 197 -2.84 16.52 42.39
CA VAL A 197 -2.33 15.30 41.75
C VAL A 197 -0.81 15.38 41.54
N ARG A 198 -0.11 14.27 41.81
CA ARG A 198 1.32 14.13 41.48
C ARG A 198 1.49 13.96 39.97
N ARG A 199 2.38 14.75 39.35
CA ARG A 199 2.59 14.77 37.88
C ARG A 199 2.85 13.37 37.30
N THR A 200 3.69 12.58 37.97
CA THR A 200 4.02 11.18 37.62
C THR A 200 2.78 10.30 37.51
N TRP A 201 1.90 10.35 38.51
CA TRP A 201 0.66 9.57 38.53
C TRP A 201 -0.36 10.06 37.49
N LEU A 202 -0.44 11.37 37.23
CA LEU A 202 -1.31 11.91 36.17
C LEU A 202 -0.81 11.51 34.76
N GLY A 203 0.50 11.46 34.55
CA GLY A 203 1.09 10.93 33.31
C GLY A 203 0.88 9.42 33.17
N LEU A 204 1.01 8.66 34.26
CA LEU A 204 0.67 7.24 34.31
C LEU A 204 -0.80 6.98 33.96
N LEU A 205 -1.73 7.78 34.51
CA LEU A 205 -3.14 7.73 34.14
C LEU A 205 -3.34 8.03 32.66
N ASN A 206 -2.75 9.10 32.12
CA ASN A 206 -2.94 9.44 30.71
C ASN A 206 -2.37 8.37 29.76
N ILE A 207 -1.22 7.72 30.05
CA ILE A 207 -0.73 6.63 29.19
C ILE A 207 -1.57 5.34 29.32
N VAL A 208 -2.15 5.08 30.50
CA VAL A 208 -3.18 4.03 30.70
C VAL A 208 -4.43 4.29 29.85
N LEU A 209 -4.91 5.54 29.79
CA LEU A 209 -6.01 5.94 28.91
C LEU A 209 -5.62 5.81 27.42
N ALA A 210 -4.40 6.21 27.04
CA ALA A 210 -3.90 6.14 25.67
C ALA A 210 -3.91 4.69 25.12
N ILE A 211 -3.32 3.75 25.87
CA ILE A 211 -3.25 2.34 25.46
C ILE A 211 -4.60 1.62 25.57
N ALA A 212 -5.48 2.06 26.48
CA ALA A 212 -6.86 1.55 26.53
C ALA A 212 -7.66 1.98 25.29
N ALA A 213 -7.51 3.23 24.84
CA ALA A 213 -8.21 3.77 23.67
C ALA A 213 -7.76 3.10 22.37
N SER A 214 -6.45 2.95 22.14
CA SER A 214 -5.92 2.32 20.90
C SER A 214 -6.21 0.81 20.81
N LEU A 215 -6.48 0.14 21.94
CA LEU A 215 -6.88 -1.27 22.02
C LEU A 215 -8.39 -1.47 22.25
N SER A 216 -9.20 -0.40 22.19
CA SER A 216 -10.65 -0.47 22.41
C SER A 216 -11.38 -0.91 21.13
N THR A 217 -11.78 -2.19 21.08
CA THR A 217 -12.51 -2.79 19.96
C THR A 217 -14.03 -2.87 20.20
N LYS A 218 -14.57 -2.02 21.09
CA LYS A 218 -16.00 -2.02 21.49
C LYS A 218 -16.68 -0.69 21.14
N GLY A 219 -17.74 -0.76 20.35
CA GLY A 219 -18.56 0.38 19.89
C GLY A 219 -18.19 0.88 18.49
N ASP A 220 -19.03 1.76 17.94
CA ASP A 220 -19.02 2.20 16.53
C ASP A 220 -17.88 3.19 16.17
N MET A 221 -16.76 3.13 16.89
CA MET A 221 -15.62 4.04 16.73
C MET A 221 -14.59 3.44 15.78
N THR A 222 -14.42 4.08 14.62
CA THR A 222 -13.40 3.75 13.60
C THR A 222 -11.99 3.82 14.18
N ALA A 223 -11.06 2.99 13.66
CA ALA A 223 -9.69 2.93 14.15
C ALA A 223 -9.00 4.30 14.15
N GLU A 224 -9.17 5.09 13.09
CA GLU A 224 -8.73 6.49 13.00
C GLU A 224 -9.15 7.35 14.22
N LYS A 225 -10.44 7.36 14.59
CA LYS A 225 -10.94 8.14 15.73
C LYS A 225 -10.37 7.66 17.06
N ARG A 226 -10.11 6.36 17.21
CA ARG A 226 -9.51 5.79 18.41
C ARG A 226 -8.02 6.13 18.51
N LEU A 227 -7.30 6.18 17.38
CA LEU A 227 -5.93 6.67 17.30
C LEU A 227 -5.85 8.17 17.63
N GLN A 228 -6.76 8.99 17.11
CA GLN A 228 -6.87 10.42 17.45
C GLN A 228 -7.16 10.66 18.94
N GLU A 229 -8.12 9.93 19.54
CA GLU A 229 -8.39 10.00 20.98
C GLU A 229 -7.18 9.55 21.82
N SER A 230 -6.53 8.47 21.39
CA SER A 230 -5.35 7.90 22.03
C SER A 230 -4.14 8.85 22.01
N ASP A 231 -3.86 9.49 20.88
CA ASP A 231 -2.74 10.43 20.74
C ASP A 231 -2.90 11.66 21.64
N VAL A 232 -4.12 12.17 21.81
CA VAL A 232 -4.41 13.26 22.76
C VAL A 232 -4.03 12.87 24.20
N TYR A 233 -4.22 11.62 24.61
CA TYR A 233 -3.80 11.13 25.92
C TYR A 233 -2.28 10.88 25.99
N TYR A 234 -1.68 10.34 24.93
CA TYR A 234 -0.22 10.21 24.80
C TYR A 234 0.50 11.57 24.91
N GLN A 235 0.02 12.60 24.21
CA GLN A 235 0.57 13.96 24.27
C GLN A 235 0.52 14.54 25.70
N ARG A 236 -0.62 14.38 26.41
CA ARG A 236 -0.73 14.78 27.83
C ARG A 236 0.26 14.03 28.70
N ALA A 237 0.34 12.71 28.54
CA ALA A 237 1.25 11.87 29.32
C ALA A 237 2.72 12.26 29.11
N ASN A 238 3.12 12.53 27.87
CA ASN A 238 4.48 12.95 27.53
C ASN A 238 4.79 14.37 28.06
N GLY A 239 3.90 15.34 27.87
CA GLY A 239 4.09 16.71 28.39
C GLY A 239 4.08 16.81 29.92
N LEU A 240 3.49 15.83 30.61
CA LEU A 240 3.59 15.69 32.07
C LEU A 240 4.93 15.06 32.50
N CYS A 241 5.40 14.01 31.83
CA CYS A 241 6.48 13.16 32.34
C CYS A 241 7.85 13.29 31.65
N ASP A 242 7.99 13.81 30.42
CA ASP A 242 9.25 13.75 29.65
C ASP A 242 10.44 14.34 30.44
N ARG A 243 10.29 15.56 30.96
CA ARG A 243 11.33 16.26 31.75
C ARG A 243 11.63 15.57 33.08
N ASP A 244 10.65 14.91 33.67
CA ASP A 244 10.79 14.19 34.94
C ASP A 244 11.44 12.81 34.72
N SER A 245 11.17 12.13 33.61
CA SER A 245 11.74 10.80 33.28
C SER A 245 13.27 10.80 33.14
N LYS A 246 13.84 11.96 32.81
CA LYS A 246 15.29 12.21 32.66
C LYS A 246 15.94 12.71 33.95
N ARG A 247 15.18 12.85 35.05
CA ARG A 247 15.62 13.49 36.32
C ARG A 247 15.30 12.68 37.57
N ASN A 248 14.14 12.03 37.63
CA ASN A 248 13.59 11.43 38.84
C ASN A 248 13.17 9.97 38.59
N ALA A 249 13.80 9.02 39.27
CA ALA A 249 13.34 7.63 39.30
C ALA A 249 12.26 7.43 40.38
N SER A 250 11.12 6.85 40.00
CA SER A 250 10.07 6.38 40.91
C SER A 250 9.39 5.13 40.35
N LEU A 251 8.74 4.33 41.19
CA LEU A 251 8.05 3.12 40.74
C LEU A 251 7.00 3.44 39.65
N GLU A 252 6.28 4.54 39.84
CA GLU A 252 5.32 5.09 38.87
C GLU A 252 5.97 5.51 37.56
N MET A 253 7.18 6.08 37.60
CA MET A 253 7.92 6.47 36.39
C MET A 253 8.35 5.23 35.61
N VAL A 254 8.80 4.16 36.28
CA VAL A 254 9.08 2.87 35.61
C VAL A 254 7.81 2.29 34.99
N GLN A 255 6.70 2.24 35.74
CA GLN A 255 5.40 1.76 35.23
C GLN A 255 4.90 2.59 34.03
N TYR A 256 5.06 3.92 34.08
CA TYR A 256 4.73 4.83 32.98
C TYR A 256 5.59 4.55 31.74
N LEU A 257 6.92 4.43 31.91
CA LEU A 257 7.85 4.16 30.81
C LEU A 257 7.66 2.78 30.18
N LEU A 258 7.25 1.76 30.96
CA LEU A 258 6.87 0.44 30.44
C LEU A 258 5.62 0.51 29.55
N ILE A 259 4.56 1.19 30.00
CA ILE A 259 3.35 1.36 29.18
C ILE A 259 3.62 2.27 27.97
N LEU A 260 4.44 3.30 28.13
CA LEU A 260 4.89 4.17 27.04
C LEU A 260 5.66 3.37 25.97
N GLY A 261 6.58 2.49 26.38
CA GLY A 261 7.30 1.59 25.47
C GLY A 261 6.36 0.64 24.73
N GLN A 262 5.42 0.00 25.44
CA GLN A 262 4.41 -0.88 24.85
C GLN A 262 3.44 -0.12 23.91
N TYR A 263 3.10 1.12 24.25
CA TYR A 263 2.26 1.99 23.42
C TYR A 263 2.97 2.36 22.12
N LEU A 264 4.20 2.88 22.23
CA LEU A 264 5.02 3.29 21.08
C LEU A 264 5.34 2.12 20.15
N GLN A 265 5.49 0.90 20.68
CA GLN A 265 5.60 -0.33 19.89
C GLN A 265 4.40 -0.53 18.95
N GLY A 266 3.18 -0.13 19.34
CA GLY A 266 1.99 -0.15 18.49
C GLY A 266 1.83 1.03 17.51
N THR A 267 2.83 1.93 17.41
CA THR A 267 2.77 3.16 16.59
C THR A 267 3.97 3.26 15.63
N GLN A 268 4.03 4.31 14.80
CA GLN A 268 5.15 4.53 13.85
C GLN A 268 6.44 5.07 14.52
N LYS A 269 6.80 4.61 15.72
CA LYS A 269 7.85 5.23 16.57
C LYS A 269 8.80 4.21 17.27
N PRO A 270 9.43 3.25 16.54
CA PRO A 270 10.27 2.18 17.11
C PRO A 270 11.48 2.68 17.91
N VAL A 271 12.12 3.78 17.47
CA VAL A 271 13.27 4.37 18.18
C VAL A 271 12.85 4.92 19.54
N GLN A 272 11.68 5.57 19.61
CA GLN A 272 11.15 6.13 20.86
C GLN A 272 10.72 5.00 21.82
N ALA A 273 10.13 3.90 21.32
CA ALA A 273 9.80 2.72 22.12
C ALA A 273 11.02 2.11 22.82
N TRP A 274 12.14 1.94 22.10
CA TRP A 274 13.40 1.45 22.67
C TRP A 274 13.99 2.43 23.71
N THR A 275 13.97 3.73 23.43
CA THR A 275 14.49 4.77 24.34
C THR A 275 13.69 4.86 25.63
N ALA A 276 12.35 4.82 25.56
CA ALA A 276 11.48 4.80 26.74
C ALA A 276 11.76 3.58 27.62
N HIS A 277 11.94 2.41 27.00
CA HIS A 277 12.29 1.17 27.70
C HIS A 277 13.69 1.20 28.34
N GLY A 278 14.69 1.77 27.66
CA GLY A 278 16.03 1.99 28.22
C GLY A 278 16.02 2.91 29.45
N LEU A 279 15.16 3.94 29.45
CA LEU A 279 14.91 4.78 30.63
C LEU A 279 14.18 4.00 31.74
N ALA A 280 13.21 3.14 31.40
CA ALA A 280 12.49 2.31 32.37
C ALA A 280 13.47 1.40 33.14
N ILE A 281 14.38 0.73 32.42
CA ILE A 281 15.43 -0.11 33.00
C ILE A 281 16.40 0.71 33.85
N SER A 282 16.83 1.87 33.36
CA SER A 282 17.74 2.75 34.11
C SER A 282 17.14 3.19 35.44
N ALA A 283 15.86 3.56 35.46
CA ALA A 283 15.11 3.89 36.68
C ALA A 283 14.87 2.66 37.57
N ALA A 284 14.60 1.47 37.00
CA ALA A 284 14.44 0.22 37.74
C ALA A 284 15.74 -0.23 38.45
N TYR A 285 16.90 0.01 37.84
CA TYR A 285 18.20 -0.18 38.50
C TYR A 285 18.44 0.83 39.62
N GLN A 286 18.17 2.12 39.40
CA GLN A 286 18.29 3.17 40.43
C GLN A 286 17.41 2.91 41.66
N LEU A 287 16.21 2.35 41.47
CA LEU A 287 15.28 1.99 42.53
C LEU A 287 15.58 0.62 43.19
N GLY A 288 16.59 -0.10 42.70
CA GLY A 288 16.96 -1.42 43.22
C GLY A 288 15.92 -2.52 42.97
N LEU A 289 15.00 -2.37 42.01
CA LEU A 289 13.83 -3.27 41.86
C LEU A 289 14.24 -4.75 41.66
N HIS A 290 15.40 -4.98 41.07
CA HIS A 290 16.02 -6.28 40.82
C HIS A 290 16.63 -6.97 42.06
N SER A 291 16.79 -6.26 43.19
CA SER A 291 17.52 -6.74 44.37
C SER A 291 16.57 -7.23 45.47
N PRO A 292 16.72 -8.48 45.97
CA PRO A 292 15.95 -8.97 47.12
C PRO A 292 16.15 -8.11 48.38
N ASP A 293 17.38 -7.65 48.62
CA ASP A 293 17.73 -6.86 49.81
C ASP A 293 17.13 -5.46 49.75
N ALA A 294 17.18 -4.79 48.59
CA ALA A 294 16.57 -3.47 48.41
C ALA A 294 15.04 -3.50 48.56
N ASN A 295 14.40 -4.60 48.16
CA ASN A 295 12.96 -4.77 48.31
C ASN A 295 12.52 -5.18 49.74
N ARG A 296 13.41 -5.71 50.59
CA ARG A 296 13.05 -6.29 51.91
C ARG A 296 12.41 -5.30 52.90
N GLY A 297 12.54 -3.99 52.68
CA GLY A 297 12.03 -2.94 53.58
C GLY A 297 10.59 -2.44 53.32
N PHE A 298 9.92 -2.89 52.25
CA PHE A 298 8.63 -2.32 51.83
C PHE A 298 7.40 -3.13 52.33
N PRO A 299 6.19 -2.54 52.32
CA PRO A 299 4.95 -3.29 52.59
C PRO A 299 4.74 -4.43 51.58
N PRO A 300 4.09 -5.56 51.94
CA PRO A 300 3.98 -6.73 51.06
C PRO A 300 3.44 -6.44 49.65
N VAL A 301 2.41 -5.59 49.55
CA VAL A 301 1.82 -5.16 48.27
C VAL A 301 2.80 -4.36 47.42
N GLU A 302 3.62 -3.51 48.03
CA GLU A 302 4.64 -2.75 47.31
C GLU A 302 5.83 -3.65 46.91
N CYS A 303 6.28 -4.57 47.77
CA CYS A 303 7.29 -5.59 47.43
C CYS A 303 6.89 -6.39 46.19
N GLU A 304 5.65 -6.86 46.15
CA GLU A 304 5.13 -7.65 45.03
C GLU A 304 4.92 -6.78 43.78
N THR A 305 4.44 -5.53 43.92
CA THR A 305 4.35 -4.57 42.80
C THR A 305 5.72 -4.23 42.22
N ARG A 306 6.75 -4.04 43.05
CA ARG A 306 8.15 -3.81 42.66
C ARG A 306 8.72 -5.01 41.91
N LYS A 307 8.56 -6.22 42.47
CA LYS A 307 8.93 -7.49 41.83
C LYS A 307 8.26 -7.64 40.45
N ARG A 308 6.95 -7.39 40.35
CA ARG A 308 6.20 -7.45 39.10
C ARG A 308 6.64 -6.39 38.08
N THR A 309 6.96 -5.19 38.55
CA THR A 309 7.52 -4.13 37.69
C THR A 309 8.89 -4.52 37.14
N TRP A 310 9.75 -5.15 37.95
CA TRP A 310 11.02 -5.72 37.46
C TRP A 310 10.80 -6.80 36.39
N PHE A 311 9.91 -7.77 36.63
CA PHE A 311 9.57 -8.77 35.60
C PHE A 311 8.89 -8.15 34.36
N GLY A 312 8.16 -7.04 34.51
CA GLY A 312 7.66 -6.22 33.40
C GLY A 312 8.79 -5.63 32.55
N CYS A 313 9.85 -5.11 33.19
CA CYS A 313 11.07 -4.70 32.50
C CYS A 313 11.71 -5.87 31.75
N VAL A 314 11.86 -7.05 32.38
CA VAL A 314 12.43 -8.24 31.71
C VAL A 314 11.60 -8.66 30.49
N LEU A 315 10.28 -8.76 30.62
CA LEU A 315 9.38 -9.14 29.53
C LEU A 315 9.46 -8.18 28.33
N LEU A 316 9.40 -6.86 28.59
CA LEU A 316 9.48 -5.87 27.51
C LEU A 316 10.88 -5.85 26.89
N ASP A 317 11.94 -6.06 27.68
CA ASP A 317 13.32 -6.14 27.19
C ASP A 317 13.49 -7.29 26.19
N ARG A 318 13.03 -8.50 26.50
CA ARG A 318 13.12 -9.62 25.54
C ARG A 318 12.22 -9.39 24.32
N THR A 319 11.04 -8.80 24.51
CA THR A 319 10.12 -8.45 23.40
C THR A 319 10.80 -7.54 22.39
N LEU A 320 11.29 -6.38 22.83
CA LEU A 320 11.87 -5.38 21.94
C LEU A 320 13.23 -5.84 21.39
N SER A 321 14.01 -6.61 22.16
CA SER A 321 15.26 -7.21 21.70
C SER A 321 15.03 -8.21 20.57
N MET A 322 14.01 -9.08 20.69
CA MET A 322 13.58 -9.98 19.63
C MET A 322 13.11 -9.21 18.38
N THR A 323 12.13 -8.31 18.55
CA THR A 323 11.47 -7.59 17.45
C THR A 323 12.45 -6.69 16.68
N PHE A 324 13.26 -5.88 17.38
CA PHE A 324 14.22 -4.98 16.74
C PHE A 324 15.60 -5.62 16.49
N GLY A 325 15.84 -6.86 16.91
CA GLY A 325 17.14 -7.50 16.71
C GLY A 325 18.25 -6.78 17.46
N ARG A 326 17.99 -6.38 18.72
CA ARG A 326 18.94 -5.64 19.57
C ARG A 326 19.38 -6.52 20.75
N PRO A 327 20.55 -6.26 21.35
CA PRO A 327 20.96 -6.96 22.57
C PRO A 327 20.04 -6.62 23.74
N CYS A 328 19.76 -7.63 24.58
CA CYS A 328 19.02 -7.46 25.83
C CYS A 328 19.77 -6.52 26.79
N ASN A 329 19.08 -5.56 27.39
CA ASN A 329 19.69 -4.61 28.33
C ASN A 329 19.81 -5.20 29.75
N ILE A 330 19.03 -6.23 30.08
CA ILE A 330 19.09 -6.95 31.37
C ILE A 330 19.78 -8.32 31.15
N PRO A 331 20.98 -8.58 31.68
CA PRO A 331 21.57 -9.93 31.65
C PRO A 331 20.69 -10.93 32.43
N GLU A 332 20.54 -12.16 31.95
CA GLU A 332 19.74 -13.18 32.66
C GLU A 332 20.32 -13.53 34.04
N SER A 333 21.63 -13.37 34.21
CA SER A 333 22.30 -13.47 35.51
C SER A 333 21.84 -12.45 36.56
N TYR A 334 21.01 -11.45 36.19
CA TYR A 334 20.38 -10.48 37.09
C TYR A 334 18.90 -10.81 37.37
N VAL A 335 18.29 -11.78 36.68
CA VAL A 335 16.89 -12.20 36.86
C VAL A 335 16.80 -13.21 38.01
N LYS A 336 17.17 -12.76 39.21
CA LYS A 336 17.35 -13.59 40.42
C LYS A 336 16.28 -13.41 41.51
N LEU A 337 15.23 -12.63 41.24
CA LEU A 337 14.09 -12.56 42.16
C LEU A 337 13.30 -13.88 42.15
N GLU A 338 12.73 -14.23 43.30
CA GLU A 338 11.68 -15.24 43.38
C GLU A 338 10.50 -14.87 42.45
N MET A 339 9.81 -15.88 41.93
CA MET A 339 8.67 -15.68 41.04
C MET A 339 7.56 -14.82 41.71
N PRO A 340 6.74 -14.12 40.90
CA PRO A 340 5.55 -13.41 41.39
C PRO A 340 4.58 -14.32 42.16
N SER A 341 3.87 -13.73 43.13
CA SER A 341 2.75 -14.36 43.81
C SER A 341 1.65 -14.72 42.79
N GLN A 342 1.03 -15.89 42.95
CA GLN A 342 -0.17 -16.23 42.16
C GLN A 342 -1.39 -15.38 42.54
N ASP A 343 -1.49 -14.88 43.78
CA ASP A 343 -2.45 -13.84 44.14
C ASP A 343 -1.90 -12.46 43.77
N LEU A 344 -2.60 -11.74 42.88
CA LEU A 344 -2.28 -10.39 42.42
C LEU A 344 -2.68 -9.29 43.43
N GLN A 345 -3.76 -9.52 44.16
CA GLN A 345 -4.41 -8.48 44.98
C GLN A 345 -3.99 -8.59 46.45
N MET A 346 -3.36 -9.71 46.83
CA MET A 346 -2.85 -10.02 48.18
C MET A 346 -3.95 -9.96 49.26
N LEU A 347 -5.16 -10.41 48.92
CA LEU A 347 -6.36 -10.29 49.74
C LEU A 347 -6.74 -11.61 50.41
N ARG A 348 -6.89 -11.59 51.75
CA ARG A 348 -7.52 -12.69 52.49
C ARG A 348 -9.04 -12.65 52.29
N SER A 349 -9.57 -13.39 51.32
CA SER A 349 -11.01 -13.39 50.97
C SER A 349 -11.46 -14.66 50.23
N PRO A 350 -12.78 -14.94 50.14
CA PRO A 350 -13.31 -16.31 50.01
C PRO A 350 -13.11 -17.02 48.65
N VAL A 351 -13.28 -18.34 48.72
CA VAL A 351 -12.75 -19.37 47.81
C VAL A 351 -13.08 -19.15 46.32
N GLU A 352 -14.34 -18.85 45.98
CA GLU A 352 -14.79 -18.81 44.57
C GLU A 352 -14.12 -17.69 43.76
N SER A 353 -13.79 -16.57 44.41
CA SER A 353 -13.08 -15.45 43.77
C SER A 353 -11.58 -15.73 43.57
N THR A 354 -11.05 -16.78 44.20
CA THR A 354 -9.61 -17.08 44.21
C THR A 354 -9.15 -17.78 42.93
N THR A 355 -9.98 -18.61 42.30
CA THR A 355 -9.63 -19.38 41.09
C THR A 355 -9.22 -18.48 39.91
N TYR A 356 -9.97 -17.41 39.64
CA TYR A 356 -9.65 -16.47 38.56
C TYR A 356 -8.40 -15.64 38.85
N ARG A 357 -8.21 -15.19 40.11
CA ARG A 357 -7.00 -14.43 40.51
C ARG A 357 -5.73 -15.27 40.36
N MET A 358 -5.75 -16.52 40.82
CA MET A 358 -4.59 -17.42 40.68
C MET A 358 -4.23 -17.68 39.20
N LEU A 359 -5.21 -17.66 38.30
CA LEU A 359 -5.01 -17.92 36.87
C LEU A 359 -4.22 -16.81 36.16
N GLU A 360 -4.48 -15.53 36.49
CA GLU A 360 -3.69 -14.39 36.03
C GLU A 360 -2.23 -14.48 36.50
N GLY A 361 -2.01 -14.87 37.77
CA GLY A 361 -0.67 -15.06 38.33
C GLY A 361 0.06 -16.24 37.70
N SER A 362 -0.65 -17.33 37.41
CA SER A 362 -0.16 -18.46 36.63
C SER A 362 0.22 -18.06 35.20
N PHE A 363 -0.60 -17.27 34.49
CA PHE A 363 -0.27 -16.77 33.16
C PHE A 363 1.00 -15.90 33.18
N PHE A 364 1.10 -14.95 34.12
CA PHE A 364 2.27 -14.08 34.22
C PHE A 364 3.54 -14.89 34.53
N THR A 365 3.45 -15.87 35.43
CA THR A 365 4.54 -16.80 35.74
C THR A 365 4.95 -17.63 34.52
N ALA A 366 3.98 -18.18 33.78
CA ALA A 366 4.24 -18.94 32.55
C ALA A 366 4.92 -18.07 31.48
N ALA A 367 4.46 -16.83 31.29
CA ALA A 367 5.03 -15.87 30.35
C ALA A 367 6.47 -15.47 30.73
N VAL A 368 6.75 -15.18 32.01
CA VAL A 368 8.11 -14.89 32.49
C VAL A 368 9.04 -16.06 32.17
N LYS A 369 8.67 -17.30 32.51
CA LYS A 369 9.51 -18.48 32.22
C LYS A 369 9.73 -18.71 30.73
N LEU A 370 8.71 -18.51 29.89
CA LEU A 370 8.86 -18.58 28.42
C LEU A 370 9.86 -17.53 27.89
N TYR A 371 9.96 -16.39 28.56
CA TYR A 371 10.82 -15.27 28.14
C TYR A 371 12.26 -15.41 28.66
N VAL A 372 12.50 -16.20 29.71
CA VAL A 372 13.85 -16.72 30.04
C VAL A 372 14.37 -17.59 28.89
N ILE A 373 13.52 -18.47 28.34
CA ILE A 373 13.87 -19.30 27.17
C ILE A 373 14.15 -18.41 25.94
N LEU A 374 13.35 -17.36 25.71
CA LEU A 374 13.61 -16.38 24.66
C LEU A 374 15.00 -15.72 24.82
N TYR A 375 15.41 -15.34 26.03
CA TYR A 375 16.77 -14.83 26.26
C TYR A 375 17.84 -15.87 25.89
N ASN A 376 17.68 -17.12 26.37
CA ASN A 376 18.64 -18.20 26.08
C ASN A 376 18.78 -18.46 24.58
N VAL A 377 17.68 -18.40 23.82
CA VAL A 377 17.65 -18.53 22.36
C VAL A 377 18.30 -17.33 21.65
N LEU A 378 18.10 -16.10 22.16
CA LEU A 378 18.77 -14.91 21.61
C LEU A 378 20.29 -14.94 21.83
N GLU A 379 20.79 -15.44 22.96
CA GLU A 379 22.23 -15.64 23.16
C GLU A 379 22.78 -16.78 22.29
N SER A 380 22.19 -17.99 22.39
CA SER A 380 22.74 -19.22 21.76
C SER A 380 22.55 -19.31 20.24
N CYS A 381 21.38 -18.93 19.70
CA CYS A 381 21.10 -19.03 18.26
C CYS A 381 21.40 -17.73 17.50
N TYR A 382 21.40 -16.58 18.18
CA TYR A 382 21.51 -15.25 17.55
C TYR A 382 22.68 -14.39 18.07
N GLY A 383 23.59 -14.95 18.88
CA GLY A 383 24.82 -14.28 19.32
C GLY A 383 24.53 -13.00 20.12
N ALA A 384 23.52 -13.05 20.99
CA ALA A 384 22.98 -11.91 21.75
C ALA A 384 22.59 -10.70 20.87
N ASN A 385 22.21 -10.95 19.61
CA ASN A 385 21.92 -9.94 18.59
C ASN A 385 23.08 -8.98 18.26
N LEU A 386 24.32 -9.29 18.64
CA LEU A 386 25.48 -8.42 18.47
C LEU A 386 25.92 -8.22 17.01
N GLY A 387 25.38 -9.00 16.06
CA GLY A 387 25.61 -8.83 14.62
C GLY A 387 26.98 -9.30 14.11
N PHE A 388 27.79 -9.95 14.97
CA PHE A 388 28.97 -10.68 14.51
C PHE A 388 28.58 -11.83 13.57
N GLU A 389 29.44 -12.15 12.61
CA GLU A 389 29.39 -13.44 11.93
C GLU A 389 29.60 -14.54 12.98
N ILE A 390 28.53 -15.27 13.32
CA ILE A 390 28.56 -16.26 14.40
C ILE A 390 29.38 -17.46 13.94
N SER A 391 30.68 -17.44 14.24
CA SER A 391 31.64 -18.52 13.99
C SER A 391 31.43 -19.75 14.90
N THR A 392 30.18 -20.04 15.29
CA THR A 392 29.78 -21.38 15.71
C THR A 392 29.89 -22.31 14.51
N SER A 393 30.55 -23.45 14.67
CA SER A 393 30.43 -24.55 13.70
C SER A 393 28.95 -24.96 13.51
N PRO A 394 28.60 -25.68 12.44
CA PRO A 394 27.28 -26.28 12.26
C PRO A 394 26.77 -26.99 13.52
N LEU A 395 27.66 -27.70 14.22
CA LEU A 395 27.39 -28.36 15.51
C LEU A 395 26.98 -27.39 16.63
N GLY A 396 27.59 -26.21 16.73
CA GLY A 396 27.23 -25.19 17.72
C GLY A 396 25.84 -24.61 17.50
N ALA A 397 25.47 -24.35 16.24
CA ALA A 397 24.12 -23.92 15.88
C ALA A 397 23.08 -25.01 16.17
N MET A 398 23.38 -26.27 15.83
CA MET A 398 22.49 -27.41 16.15
C MET A 398 22.34 -27.63 17.66
N ALA A 399 23.39 -27.40 18.47
CA ALA A 399 23.31 -27.49 19.93
C ALA A 399 22.38 -26.43 20.53
N GLY A 400 22.45 -25.18 20.07
CA GLY A 400 21.52 -24.11 20.49
C GLY A 400 20.06 -24.42 20.15
N ILE A 401 19.81 -24.98 18.96
CA ILE A 401 18.47 -25.39 18.51
C ILE A 401 17.92 -26.53 19.38
N LEU A 402 18.73 -27.57 19.65
CA LEU A 402 18.32 -28.71 20.47
C LEU A 402 18.04 -28.30 21.93
N GLU A 403 18.87 -27.44 22.52
CA GLU A 403 18.65 -26.94 23.89
C GLU A 403 17.44 -26.00 23.96
N GLY A 404 17.24 -25.14 22.96
CA GLY A 404 16.04 -24.29 22.84
C GLY A 404 14.74 -25.11 22.77
N GLN A 405 14.70 -26.15 21.93
CA GLN A 405 13.55 -27.06 21.85
C GLN A 405 13.37 -27.86 23.14
N ARG A 406 14.46 -28.34 23.77
CA ARG A 406 14.41 -29.04 25.07
C ARG A 406 13.79 -28.16 26.17
N GLN A 407 14.18 -26.89 26.25
CA GLN A 407 13.61 -25.93 27.20
C GLN A 407 12.12 -25.66 26.92
N LEU A 408 11.73 -25.55 25.64
CA LEU A 408 10.34 -25.36 25.23
C LEU A 408 9.45 -26.57 25.59
N ASP A 409 9.92 -27.79 25.37
CA ASP A 409 9.20 -29.01 25.75
C ASP A 409 9.11 -29.18 27.27
N GLU A 410 10.17 -28.87 28.02
CA GLU A 410 10.14 -28.87 29.49
C GLU A 410 9.10 -27.87 30.02
N TRP A 411 9.09 -26.64 29.48
CA TRP A 411 8.10 -25.62 29.81
C TRP A 411 6.67 -26.06 29.48
N ARG A 412 6.45 -26.61 28.28
CA ARG A 412 5.12 -27.05 27.82
C ARG A 412 4.58 -28.27 28.55
N LEU A 413 5.41 -29.29 28.78
CA LEU A 413 4.97 -30.60 29.26
C LEU A 413 4.99 -30.73 30.79
N GLN A 414 5.83 -29.95 31.48
CA GLN A 414 5.97 -30.03 32.94
C GLN A 414 5.52 -28.74 33.62
N GLN A 415 6.05 -27.59 33.18
CA GLN A 415 5.87 -26.34 33.91
C GLN A 415 4.47 -25.73 33.69
N LEU A 416 3.96 -25.73 32.46
CA LEU A 416 2.67 -25.14 32.11
C LEU A 416 1.45 -25.90 32.69
N PRO A 417 1.40 -27.26 32.68
CA PRO A 417 0.31 -28.00 33.30
C PRO A 417 0.28 -27.83 34.83
N SER A 418 1.44 -27.70 35.49
CA SER A 418 1.49 -27.38 36.93
C SER A 418 0.94 -25.99 37.30
N LEU A 419 0.88 -25.08 36.33
CA LEU A 419 0.22 -23.77 36.45
C LEU A 419 -1.26 -23.81 36.03
N GLY A 420 -1.76 -24.97 35.62
CA GLY A 420 -3.14 -25.21 35.22
C GLY A 420 -3.49 -24.72 33.81
N LEU A 421 -2.51 -24.46 32.94
CA LEU A 421 -2.67 -23.88 31.60
C LEU A 421 -2.22 -24.87 30.50
N THR A 422 -2.55 -24.59 29.23
CA THR A 422 -2.17 -25.37 28.05
C THR A 422 -1.79 -24.47 26.86
N VAL A 423 -1.19 -25.05 25.81
CA VAL A 423 -0.95 -24.41 24.51
C VAL A 423 -1.27 -25.34 23.35
N CYS A 424 -1.68 -24.78 22.22
CA CYS A 424 -1.92 -25.48 20.96
C CYS A 424 -0.65 -25.50 20.10
N GLU A 425 -0.28 -26.68 19.58
CA GLU A 425 0.83 -26.85 18.64
C GLU A 425 0.37 -27.01 17.19
N SER A 426 -0.83 -27.57 17.00
CA SER A 426 -1.46 -27.81 15.69
C SER A 426 -2.38 -26.64 15.27
N PRO A 427 -2.64 -26.46 13.97
CA PRO A 427 -3.64 -25.51 13.49
C PRO A 427 -5.04 -25.84 14.03
N LEU A 428 -5.73 -24.83 14.56
CA LEU A 428 -7.13 -24.95 14.98
C LEU A 428 -8.05 -24.99 13.75
N ASN A 429 -9.06 -25.87 13.79
CA ASN A 429 -10.18 -25.88 12.86
C ASN A 429 -11.39 -25.15 13.46
N LEU A 430 -12.46 -24.98 12.67
CA LEU A 430 -13.71 -24.36 13.13
C LEU A 430 -14.37 -25.17 14.25
N ASP A 431 -14.36 -26.51 14.13
CA ASP A 431 -14.92 -27.43 15.13
C ASP A 431 -14.22 -27.28 16.49
N ASP A 432 -12.89 -27.09 16.51
CA ASP A 432 -12.13 -26.88 17.75
C ASP A 432 -12.54 -25.58 18.46
N VAL A 433 -12.89 -24.54 17.69
CA VAL A 433 -13.32 -23.22 18.18
C VAL A 433 -14.80 -23.21 18.60
N GLU A 434 -15.63 -24.07 18.02
CA GLU A 434 -17.03 -24.26 18.42
C GLU A 434 -17.18 -25.15 19.66
N ASN A 435 -16.27 -26.11 19.86
CA ASN A 435 -16.18 -26.91 21.09
C ASN A 435 -15.46 -26.20 22.25
N MET A 436 -15.06 -24.92 22.12
CA MET A 436 -14.46 -24.17 23.23
C MET A 436 -15.52 -23.79 24.28
N ASP A 437 -15.44 -24.45 25.44
CA ASP A 437 -16.18 -24.10 26.65
C ASP A 437 -16.14 -22.58 26.94
N THR A 438 -17.34 -21.97 26.94
CA THR A 438 -17.56 -20.54 27.19
C THR A 438 -17.52 -20.18 28.67
N GLY A 439 -17.52 -21.18 29.58
CA GLY A 439 -17.46 -21.00 31.03
C GLY A 439 -16.18 -20.34 31.57
N SER A 440 -15.12 -20.21 30.76
CA SER A 440 -13.87 -19.57 31.21
C SER A 440 -13.16 -18.76 30.11
N ILE A 441 -13.80 -17.66 29.67
CA ILE A 441 -13.26 -16.73 28.65
C ILE A 441 -11.83 -16.25 28.98
N ILE A 442 -11.56 -15.94 30.26
CA ILE A 442 -10.23 -15.47 30.72
C ILE A 442 -9.16 -16.56 30.52
N ARG A 443 -9.48 -17.82 30.82
CA ARG A 443 -8.59 -18.97 30.59
C ARG A 443 -8.25 -19.14 29.12
N ARG A 444 -9.25 -19.11 28.24
CA ARG A 444 -9.04 -19.27 26.80
C ARG A 444 -8.22 -18.13 26.20
N ARG A 445 -8.39 -16.89 26.67
CA ARG A 445 -7.51 -15.75 26.32
C ARG A 445 -6.05 -16.05 26.66
N PHE A 446 -5.76 -16.57 27.86
CA PHE A 446 -4.39 -16.89 28.27
C PHE A 446 -3.79 -18.07 27.49
N GLU A 447 -4.55 -19.14 27.28
CA GLU A 447 -4.12 -20.29 26.47
C GLU A 447 -3.83 -19.88 25.01
N VAL A 448 -4.67 -19.02 24.41
CA VAL A 448 -4.44 -18.44 23.07
C VAL A 448 -3.19 -17.56 23.02
N VAL A 449 -3.04 -16.59 23.95
CA VAL A 449 -1.87 -15.69 23.97
C VAL A 449 -0.57 -16.44 24.23
N LEU A 450 -0.58 -17.48 25.09
CA LEU A 450 0.59 -18.35 25.26
C LEU A 450 0.86 -19.21 24.03
N SER A 451 -0.17 -19.73 23.35
CA SER A 451 0.01 -20.55 22.14
C SER A 451 0.70 -19.79 21.01
N VAL A 452 0.29 -18.54 20.76
CA VAL A 452 0.92 -17.70 19.73
C VAL A 452 2.36 -17.34 20.11
N ARG A 453 2.62 -16.99 21.38
CA ARG A 453 3.98 -16.70 21.89
C ARG A 453 4.90 -17.93 21.82
N TYR A 454 4.40 -19.10 22.21
CA TYR A 454 5.12 -20.38 22.19
C TYR A 454 5.51 -20.80 20.77
N ASN A 455 4.55 -20.79 19.82
CA ASN A 455 4.84 -21.12 18.43
C ASN A 455 5.78 -20.10 17.77
N ASN A 456 5.69 -18.80 18.13
CA ASN A 456 6.66 -17.81 17.64
C ASN A 456 8.08 -18.06 18.20
N LEU A 457 8.21 -18.57 19.43
CA LEU A 457 9.51 -18.95 19.98
C LEU A 457 10.05 -20.26 19.36
N ARG A 458 9.19 -21.24 19.05
CA ARG A 458 9.57 -22.42 18.21
C ARG A 458 10.07 -21.98 16.83
N ILE A 459 9.37 -21.05 16.19
CA ILE A 459 9.84 -20.41 14.95
C ILE A 459 11.22 -19.81 15.18
N LEU A 460 11.42 -18.96 16.19
CA LEU A 460 12.69 -18.29 16.42
C LEU A 460 13.84 -19.28 16.70
N VAL A 461 13.59 -20.38 17.42
CA VAL A 461 14.57 -21.46 17.61
C VAL A 461 15.00 -22.04 16.26
N HIS A 462 14.05 -22.52 15.45
CA HIS A 462 14.37 -23.28 14.22
C HIS A 462 14.67 -22.41 12.99
N ARG A 463 14.30 -21.12 12.98
CA ARG A 463 14.51 -20.20 11.84
C ARG A 463 15.99 -20.02 11.49
N ARG A 464 16.92 -20.27 12.43
CA ARG A 464 18.36 -20.23 12.14
C ARG A 464 18.81 -21.29 11.11
N CYS A 465 18.16 -22.47 11.07
CA CYS A 465 18.34 -23.43 9.98
C CYS A 465 17.80 -22.89 8.65
N LEU A 466 16.64 -22.26 8.66
CA LEU A 466 16.02 -21.66 7.46
C LEU A 466 16.89 -20.51 6.90
N GLU A 467 17.41 -19.65 7.76
CA GLU A 467 18.37 -18.60 7.42
C GLU A 467 19.64 -19.19 6.76
N SER A 468 20.21 -20.27 7.33
CA SER A 468 21.39 -20.93 6.77
C SER A 468 21.13 -21.64 5.43
N LEU A 469 19.90 -22.07 5.15
CA LEU A 469 19.50 -22.66 3.86
C LEU A 469 19.11 -21.59 2.82
N LEU A 470 18.84 -20.36 3.25
CA LEU A 470 18.64 -19.19 2.38
C LEU A 470 19.97 -18.50 2.02
N ASP A 471 20.99 -18.60 2.88
CA ASP A 471 22.29 -17.93 2.67
C ASP A 471 23.12 -18.60 1.54
N PRO A 472 23.43 -17.87 0.45
CA PRO A 472 24.09 -18.44 -0.72
C PRO A 472 25.63 -18.39 -0.67
N VAL A 473 26.25 -18.14 0.48
CA VAL A 473 27.73 -18.13 0.63
C VAL A 473 28.32 -19.54 0.73
N GLN A 474 27.58 -20.53 1.23
CA GLN A 474 28.12 -21.88 1.53
C GLN A 474 28.32 -22.82 0.32
N ILE A 475 28.02 -22.39 -0.91
CA ILE A 475 27.97 -23.27 -2.10
C ILE A 475 29.17 -23.07 -3.05
N GLU A 476 29.88 -21.94 -2.98
CA GLU A 476 30.94 -21.57 -3.92
C GLU A 476 32.30 -21.45 -3.19
N GLY A 477 33.09 -22.53 -3.13
CA GLY A 477 34.53 -22.36 -2.85
C GLY A 477 35.33 -23.49 -2.18
N ASP A 478 34.73 -24.54 -1.60
CA ASP A 478 35.51 -25.63 -0.97
C ASP A 478 34.97 -27.02 -1.35
N THR A 479 35.87 -27.93 -1.70
CA THR A 479 35.55 -29.30 -2.15
C THR A 479 35.56 -30.33 -1.02
N SER A 480 35.69 -29.88 0.22
CA SER A 480 35.52 -30.71 1.42
C SER A 480 34.07 -30.63 1.98
N VAL A 481 33.14 -31.38 1.37
CA VAL A 481 31.79 -31.58 1.97
C VAL A 481 31.91 -32.44 3.24
N THR A 482 32.14 -31.77 4.37
CA THR A 482 32.32 -32.38 5.68
C THR A 482 31.08 -33.17 6.12
N SER A 483 31.28 -34.14 7.02
CA SER A 483 30.19 -34.91 7.63
C SER A 483 29.14 -34.00 8.29
N GLU A 484 29.59 -32.90 8.89
CA GLU A 484 28.76 -31.91 9.58
C GLU A 484 27.76 -31.22 8.63
N MET A 485 28.18 -30.91 7.40
CA MET A 485 27.32 -30.24 6.41
C MET A 485 26.13 -31.14 6.00
N ARG A 486 26.35 -32.46 5.88
CA ARG A 486 25.27 -33.42 5.60
C ARG A 486 24.31 -33.59 6.77
N LEU A 487 24.84 -33.56 8.00
CA LEU A 487 24.02 -33.62 9.22
C LEU A 487 23.12 -32.37 9.34
N LEU A 488 23.67 -31.18 9.06
CA LEU A 488 22.91 -29.93 9.03
C LEU A 488 21.84 -29.93 7.93
N GLN A 489 22.10 -30.51 6.75
CA GLN A 489 21.07 -30.69 5.72
C GLN A 489 19.92 -31.63 6.16
N GLN A 490 20.24 -32.76 6.81
CA GLN A 490 19.23 -33.71 7.30
C GLN A 490 18.38 -33.13 8.45
N MET A 491 19.00 -32.44 9.41
CA MET A 491 18.29 -31.78 10.51
C MET A 491 17.60 -30.46 10.09
N GLY A 492 18.07 -29.83 9.01
CA GLY A 492 17.52 -28.62 8.43
C GLY A 492 16.09 -28.79 7.97
N LEU A 493 15.78 -29.88 7.25
CA LEU A 493 14.40 -30.20 6.83
C LEU A 493 13.44 -30.25 8.02
N SER A 494 13.77 -31.00 9.08
CA SER A 494 12.94 -31.13 10.27
C SER A 494 12.74 -29.78 10.98
N SER A 495 13.79 -28.94 11.02
CA SER A 495 13.68 -27.58 11.56
C SER A 495 12.75 -26.70 10.73
N VAL A 496 12.83 -26.76 9.39
CA VAL A 496 11.94 -25.99 8.51
C VAL A 496 10.50 -26.49 8.60
N MET A 497 10.26 -27.79 8.74
CA MET A 497 8.92 -28.35 9.04
C MET A 497 8.36 -27.78 10.35
N ILE A 498 9.13 -27.78 11.44
CA ILE A 498 8.71 -27.23 12.74
C ILE A 498 8.39 -25.72 12.63
N CYS A 499 9.18 -24.97 11.86
CA CYS A 499 8.90 -23.57 11.53
C CYS A 499 7.56 -23.40 10.80
N VAL A 500 7.29 -24.21 9.78
CA VAL A 500 6.07 -24.14 8.96
C VAL A 500 4.83 -24.58 9.75
N GLU A 501 4.90 -25.67 10.51
CA GLU A 501 3.84 -26.12 11.42
C GLU A 501 3.49 -25.02 12.44
N SER A 502 4.50 -24.47 13.11
CA SER A 502 4.33 -23.39 14.09
C SER A 502 3.73 -22.13 13.46
N ALA A 503 4.11 -21.81 12.22
CA ALA A 503 3.56 -20.68 11.46
C ALA A 503 2.09 -20.90 11.06
N MET A 504 1.76 -22.08 10.54
CA MET A 504 0.38 -22.48 10.23
C MET A 504 -0.51 -22.40 11.47
N SER A 505 -0.01 -22.86 12.63
CA SER A 505 -0.73 -22.79 13.90
C SER A 505 -0.99 -21.36 14.37
N ILE A 506 -0.01 -20.46 14.28
CA ILE A 506 -0.22 -19.02 14.57
C ILE A 506 -1.30 -18.44 13.65
N ILE A 507 -1.21 -18.70 12.35
CA ILE A 507 -2.10 -18.14 11.34
C ILE A 507 -3.54 -18.62 11.56
N SER A 508 -3.78 -19.92 11.77
CA SER A 508 -5.12 -20.43 12.08
C SER A 508 -5.68 -19.92 13.42
N ILE A 509 -4.84 -19.79 14.46
CA ILE A 509 -5.27 -19.21 15.74
C ILE A 509 -5.72 -17.76 15.56
N VAL A 510 -4.97 -16.93 14.82
CA VAL A 510 -5.36 -15.53 14.61
C VAL A 510 -6.57 -15.42 13.69
N HIS A 511 -6.58 -16.14 12.55
CA HIS A 511 -7.68 -16.15 11.58
C HIS A 511 -9.03 -16.55 12.19
N ASN A 512 -9.09 -17.66 12.92
CA ASN A 512 -10.38 -18.16 13.43
C ASN A 512 -10.93 -17.30 14.57
N MET A 513 -10.07 -16.55 15.27
CA MET A 513 -10.47 -15.61 16.31
C MET A 513 -10.77 -14.20 15.77
N SER A 514 -10.18 -13.80 14.62
CA SER A 514 -10.55 -12.58 13.90
C SER A 514 -11.86 -12.73 13.11
N ALA A 515 -12.09 -13.88 12.50
CA ALA A 515 -13.29 -14.15 11.69
C ALA A 515 -14.57 -14.22 12.53
N GLY A 516 -14.45 -14.52 13.83
CA GLY A 516 -15.57 -14.55 14.76
C GLY A 516 -16.15 -13.16 15.08
N SER A 517 -17.47 -13.13 15.33
CA SER A 517 -18.15 -11.98 15.92
C SER A 517 -18.22 -12.09 17.46
N GLY A 518 -18.35 -10.96 18.14
CA GLY A 518 -18.47 -10.91 19.60
C GLY A 518 -17.25 -11.44 20.35
N TRP A 519 -17.49 -12.40 21.26
CA TRP A 519 -16.53 -12.87 22.27
C TRP A 519 -15.22 -13.45 21.72
N ARG A 520 -15.23 -14.09 20.53
CA ARG A 520 -14.02 -14.71 19.95
C ARG A 520 -12.88 -13.71 19.73
N ARG A 521 -13.20 -12.47 19.33
CA ARG A 521 -12.23 -11.38 19.16
C ARG A 521 -11.58 -10.92 20.47
N GLU A 522 -12.15 -11.25 21.63
CA GLU A 522 -11.58 -10.89 22.93
C GLU A 522 -10.43 -11.82 23.39
N PHE A 523 -10.15 -12.91 22.66
CA PHE A 523 -9.05 -13.83 23.01
C PHE A 523 -7.66 -13.39 22.51
N LEU A 524 -7.60 -12.61 21.43
CA LEU A 524 -6.32 -12.14 20.85
C LEU A 524 -5.63 -11.06 21.71
N GLY A 525 -6.32 -10.52 22.73
CA GLY A 525 -5.75 -9.56 23.69
C GLY A 525 -5.51 -8.19 23.08
N ALA A 526 -4.26 -7.91 22.69
CA ALA A 526 -3.83 -6.65 22.08
C ALA A 526 -3.38 -6.91 20.63
N TRP A 527 -4.07 -6.28 19.67
CA TRP A 527 -3.98 -6.61 18.24
C TRP A 527 -2.55 -6.49 17.67
N ASN A 528 -1.74 -5.57 18.18
CA ASN A 528 -0.38 -5.32 17.70
C ASN A 528 0.55 -6.54 17.87
N TYR A 529 0.37 -7.34 18.93
CA TYR A 529 1.10 -8.60 19.08
C TYR A 529 0.69 -9.64 18.03
N SER A 530 -0.61 -9.83 17.82
CA SER A 530 -1.14 -10.76 16.79
C SER A 530 -0.68 -10.38 15.39
N LEU A 531 -0.61 -9.08 15.08
CA LEU A 531 -0.08 -8.55 13.82
C LEU A 531 1.37 -9.03 13.58
N TYR A 532 2.28 -8.76 14.53
CA TYR A 532 3.70 -9.13 14.40
C TYR A 532 3.91 -10.65 14.29
N TYR A 533 3.21 -11.44 15.11
CA TYR A 533 3.36 -12.90 15.09
C TYR A 533 2.81 -13.52 13.80
N THR A 534 1.67 -13.04 13.29
CA THR A 534 1.11 -13.47 11.99
C THR A 534 2.00 -13.07 10.81
N PHE A 535 2.59 -11.86 10.86
CA PHE A 535 3.52 -11.40 9.84
C PHE A 535 4.81 -12.23 9.81
N ASN A 536 5.45 -12.47 10.98
CA ASN A 536 6.63 -13.34 11.08
C ASN A 536 6.32 -14.78 10.59
N ALA A 537 5.16 -15.34 10.96
CA ALA A 537 4.70 -16.64 10.48
C ALA A 537 4.60 -16.70 8.95
N ALA A 538 4.00 -15.69 8.32
CA ALA A 538 3.88 -15.62 6.87
C ALA A 538 5.24 -15.46 6.15
N LEU A 539 6.16 -14.65 6.70
CA LEU A 539 7.53 -14.54 6.19
C LEU A 539 8.29 -15.88 6.28
N VAL A 540 8.06 -16.65 7.35
CA VAL A 540 8.69 -17.96 7.55
C VAL A 540 8.18 -19.00 6.57
N ILE A 541 6.88 -19.03 6.30
CA ILE A 541 6.30 -19.85 5.22
C ILE A 541 6.89 -19.44 3.86
N PHE A 542 6.94 -18.14 3.56
CA PHE A 542 7.51 -17.61 2.33
C PHE A 542 8.98 -18.01 2.12
N GLY A 543 9.83 -17.84 3.14
CA GLY A 543 11.22 -18.29 3.11
C GLY A 543 11.36 -19.81 2.96
N SER A 544 10.48 -20.58 3.61
CA SER A 544 10.46 -22.05 3.53
C SER A 544 10.11 -22.53 2.12
N LEU A 545 9.19 -21.84 1.43
CA LEU A 545 8.84 -22.13 0.03
C LEU A 545 9.99 -21.82 -0.95
N ILE A 546 10.81 -20.80 -0.67
CA ILE A 546 12.04 -20.53 -1.44
C ILE A 546 13.08 -21.65 -1.25
N VAL A 547 13.26 -22.18 -0.03
CA VAL A 547 14.17 -23.32 0.18
C VAL A 547 13.61 -24.59 -0.47
N ALA A 548 12.30 -24.84 -0.33
CA ALA A 548 11.62 -25.97 -0.97
C ALA A 548 11.76 -25.95 -2.50
N SER A 549 11.75 -24.77 -3.15
CA SER A 549 11.96 -24.67 -4.60
C SER A 549 13.39 -24.97 -5.04
N LYS A 550 14.40 -24.72 -4.18
CA LYS A 550 15.82 -24.99 -4.45
C LYS A 550 16.23 -26.45 -4.20
N GLU A 551 15.71 -27.08 -3.13
CA GLU A 551 16.06 -28.46 -2.77
C GLU A 551 15.17 -29.52 -3.45
N ARG A 552 14.16 -29.10 -4.23
CA ARG A 552 13.22 -29.98 -4.95
C ARG A 552 13.92 -31.02 -5.83
N ASP A 553 14.98 -30.62 -6.54
CA ASP A 553 15.72 -31.50 -7.46
C ASP A 553 16.58 -32.54 -6.72
N ARG A 554 16.83 -32.35 -5.41
CA ARG A 554 17.66 -33.21 -4.57
C ARG A 554 16.84 -34.23 -3.78
N ASN A 555 15.67 -33.85 -3.28
CA ASN A 555 14.77 -34.75 -2.54
C ASN A 555 13.29 -34.31 -2.67
N PRO A 556 12.59 -34.67 -3.77
CA PRO A 556 11.24 -34.17 -4.04
C PRO A 556 10.22 -34.47 -2.94
N SER A 557 10.23 -35.68 -2.38
CA SER A 557 9.20 -36.14 -1.43
C SER A 557 9.27 -35.45 -0.07
N ALA A 558 10.46 -35.04 0.36
CA ALA A 558 10.67 -34.35 1.62
C ALA A 558 9.96 -32.98 1.69
N TRP A 559 9.92 -32.24 0.58
CA TRP A 559 9.48 -30.83 0.57
C TRP A 559 8.02 -30.63 0.14
N ILE A 560 7.30 -31.70 -0.25
CA ILE A 560 5.87 -31.61 -0.65
C ILE A 560 4.99 -31.07 0.48
N MET A 561 5.19 -31.49 1.74
CA MET A 561 4.37 -30.98 2.86
C MET A 561 4.50 -29.46 3.02
N ILE A 562 5.67 -28.90 2.72
CA ILE A 562 5.91 -27.45 2.81
C ILE A 562 5.21 -26.71 1.67
N SER A 563 5.04 -27.31 0.48
CA SER A 563 4.29 -26.65 -0.61
C SER A 563 2.81 -26.42 -0.28
N HIS A 564 2.19 -27.32 0.50
CA HIS A 564 0.82 -27.17 0.98
C HIS A 564 0.62 -25.97 1.91
N SER A 565 1.68 -25.45 2.54
CA SER A 565 1.58 -24.28 3.43
C SER A 565 1.36 -22.95 2.69
N ARG A 566 1.48 -22.90 1.34
CA ARG A 566 1.34 -21.64 0.58
C ARG A 566 0.00 -20.93 0.82
N SER A 567 -1.12 -21.67 0.92
CA SER A 567 -2.44 -21.09 1.15
C SER A 567 -2.54 -20.27 2.45
N TYR A 568 -1.70 -20.59 3.45
CA TYR A 568 -1.67 -19.87 4.72
C TYR A 568 -1.10 -18.45 4.59
N ILE A 569 -0.41 -18.09 3.49
CA ILE A 569 0.00 -16.70 3.24
C ILE A 569 -1.24 -15.83 2.95
N ASP A 570 -2.18 -16.35 2.15
CA ASP A 570 -3.44 -15.66 1.87
C ASP A 570 -4.35 -15.66 3.10
N THR A 571 -4.39 -16.76 3.86
CA THR A 571 -5.06 -16.81 5.18
C THR A 571 -4.46 -15.81 6.17
N ALA A 572 -3.15 -15.60 6.18
CA ALA A 572 -2.49 -14.60 7.01
C ALA A 572 -2.87 -13.17 6.58
N ALA A 573 -2.88 -12.89 5.28
CA ALA A 573 -3.32 -11.59 4.76
C ALA A 573 -4.78 -11.28 5.16
N GLU A 574 -5.69 -12.25 5.07
CA GLU A 574 -7.08 -12.10 5.51
C GLU A 574 -7.21 -11.99 7.04
N ALA A 575 -6.45 -12.78 7.81
CA ALA A 575 -6.41 -12.68 9.27
C ALA A 575 -5.95 -11.28 9.74
N LEU A 576 -4.96 -10.69 9.06
CA LEU A 576 -4.55 -9.30 9.30
C LEU A 576 -5.66 -8.32 8.93
N ARG A 577 -6.27 -8.42 7.75
CA ARG A 577 -7.37 -7.55 7.29
C ARG A 577 -8.51 -7.44 8.31
N GLN A 578 -8.85 -8.55 8.96
CA GLN A 578 -9.94 -8.63 9.94
C GLN A 578 -9.56 -8.12 11.34
N LEU A 579 -8.26 -7.98 11.64
CA LEU A 579 -7.71 -7.80 12.98
C LEU A 579 -8.01 -6.42 13.58
N ASP A 580 -7.74 -5.35 12.83
CA ASP A 580 -8.20 -3.98 13.12
C ASP A 580 -8.39 -3.17 11.81
N PRO A 581 -9.59 -3.18 11.21
CA PRO A 581 -9.85 -2.48 9.94
C PRO A 581 -9.75 -0.95 10.07
N GLY A 582 -9.16 -0.28 9.06
CA GLY A 582 -8.90 1.16 9.08
C GLY A 582 -7.63 1.55 9.84
N ASN A 583 -6.71 0.61 10.06
CA ASN A 583 -5.47 0.80 10.80
C ASN A 583 -4.25 0.75 9.85
N PRO A 584 -3.55 1.89 9.63
CA PRO A 584 -2.47 1.97 8.63
C PRO A 584 -1.26 1.06 8.86
N VAL A 585 -1.08 0.50 10.06
CA VAL A 585 -0.01 -0.50 10.33
C VAL A 585 -0.46 -1.88 9.90
N VAL A 586 -1.72 -2.23 10.14
CA VAL A 586 -2.32 -3.51 9.73
C VAL A 586 -2.45 -3.60 8.21
N GLU A 587 -2.90 -2.50 7.58
CA GLU A 587 -3.14 -2.43 6.13
C GLU A 587 -1.84 -2.60 5.33
N ARG A 588 -0.76 -1.88 5.66
CA ARG A 588 0.56 -2.05 5.01
C ARG A 588 1.11 -3.47 5.14
N CYS A 589 0.96 -4.10 6.30
CA CYS A 589 1.35 -5.49 6.49
C CYS A 589 0.53 -6.44 5.60
N GLN A 590 -0.79 -6.21 5.49
CA GLN A 590 -1.66 -7.00 4.61
C GLN A 590 -1.31 -6.81 3.13
N GLU A 591 -1.07 -5.57 2.69
CA GLU A 591 -0.65 -5.28 1.31
C GLU A 591 0.65 -6.00 0.96
N TYR A 592 1.64 -5.95 1.86
CA TYR A 592 2.93 -6.61 1.63
C TYR A 592 2.82 -8.14 1.62
N LEU A 593 2.02 -8.75 2.51
CA LEU A 593 1.77 -10.20 2.42
C LEU A 593 1.05 -10.60 1.11
N SER A 594 0.15 -9.76 0.60
CA SER A 594 -0.47 -9.98 -0.72
C SER A 594 0.53 -9.81 -1.88
N GLN A 595 1.46 -8.85 -1.80
CA GLN A 595 2.56 -8.72 -2.75
C GLN A 595 3.48 -9.95 -2.73
N LEU A 596 3.86 -10.42 -1.53
CA LEU A 596 4.64 -11.65 -1.37
C LEU A 596 3.91 -12.87 -1.95
N SER A 597 2.61 -13.06 -1.66
CA SER A 597 1.83 -14.18 -2.20
C SER A 597 1.89 -14.22 -3.74
N ALA A 598 1.76 -13.06 -4.40
CA ALA A 598 1.89 -12.94 -5.86
C ALA A 598 3.32 -13.24 -6.38
N THR A 599 4.38 -12.97 -5.61
CA THR A 599 5.76 -13.35 -6.00
C THR A 599 6.05 -14.86 -5.90
N LEU A 600 5.16 -15.66 -5.30
CA LEU A 600 5.27 -17.12 -5.28
C LEU A 600 4.61 -17.82 -6.47
N ASP A 601 3.71 -17.17 -7.21
CA ASP A 601 3.13 -17.78 -8.43
C ASP A 601 4.19 -18.15 -9.48
N PRO A 602 5.20 -17.29 -9.78
CA PRO A 602 6.32 -17.67 -10.65
C PRO A 602 7.16 -18.85 -10.16
N LEU A 603 7.18 -19.11 -8.84
CA LEU A 603 7.91 -20.24 -8.25
C LEU A 603 7.10 -21.54 -8.24
N SER A 604 5.79 -21.50 -8.53
CA SER A 604 4.88 -22.65 -8.40
C SER A 604 4.81 -23.59 -9.63
N LEU A 605 5.97 -24.02 -10.16
CA LEU A 605 6.08 -25.10 -11.16
C LEU A 605 5.77 -26.50 -10.57
N LEU A 606 4.78 -26.61 -9.68
CA LEU A 606 4.62 -27.68 -8.69
C LEU A 606 3.40 -28.59 -8.92
N SER A 607 2.83 -28.60 -10.12
CA SER A 607 1.62 -29.36 -10.48
C SER A 607 1.83 -30.41 -11.59
N THR A 608 2.97 -31.11 -11.58
CA THR A 608 3.25 -32.25 -12.47
C THR A 608 3.71 -33.50 -11.71
N PHE A 609 3.14 -34.65 -12.11
CA PHE A 609 3.41 -36.03 -11.67
C PHE A 609 3.00 -36.45 -10.24
N LEU A 610 1.74 -36.88 -10.12
CA LEU A 610 1.39 -38.14 -9.43
C LEU A 610 0.34 -38.90 -10.28
N PRO A 611 0.57 -40.18 -10.67
CA PRO A 611 -0.40 -40.98 -11.40
C PRO A 611 -1.29 -41.85 -10.51
N ASN A 612 -2.54 -42.05 -10.93
CA ASN A 612 -3.47 -43.13 -10.53
C ASN A 612 -3.86 -43.25 -9.04
N ILE A 613 -4.95 -42.57 -8.67
CA ILE A 613 -5.88 -43.00 -7.61
C ILE A 613 -7.30 -43.05 -8.23
N PRO A 614 -8.20 -44.01 -7.89
CA PRO A 614 -9.48 -44.18 -8.60
C PRO A 614 -10.46 -43.01 -8.44
N PRO A 615 -11.37 -42.78 -9.42
CA PRO A 615 -12.27 -41.63 -9.41
C PRO A 615 -13.43 -41.80 -8.41
N GLY A 616 -13.48 -40.93 -7.39
CA GLY A 616 -14.59 -40.87 -6.44
C GLY A 616 -14.55 -39.63 -5.54
N CYS A 617 -15.60 -38.80 -5.66
CA CYS A 617 -15.82 -37.53 -4.94
C CYS A 617 -14.95 -36.31 -5.30
N PHE A 618 -15.62 -35.15 -5.31
CA PHE A 618 -15.14 -33.76 -5.43
C PHE A 618 -14.33 -33.34 -6.67
N LEU A 619 -15.05 -32.74 -7.63
CA LEU A 619 -14.48 -31.95 -8.72
C LEU A 619 -14.47 -30.45 -8.35
N PHE A 620 -13.29 -29.84 -8.33
CA PHE A 620 -13.07 -28.46 -8.75
C PHE A 620 -11.87 -28.45 -9.71
N THR A 621 -11.92 -27.59 -10.72
CA THR A 621 -11.20 -27.80 -11.99
C THR A 621 -9.76 -27.27 -12.00
N ALA A 622 -8.91 -27.91 -12.81
CA ALA A 622 -7.53 -27.48 -13.04
C ALA A 622 -7.44 -26.18 -13.86
N ASN A 623 -6.35 -25.42 -13.68
CA ASN A 623 -6.02 -24.28 -14.53
C ASN A 623 -5.92 -24.73 -16.00
N GLN A 624 -6.65 -24.05 -16.89
CA GLN A 624 -6.44 -24.23 -18.33
C GLN A 624 -5.25 -23.41 -18.79
N ARG A 625 -4.30 -24.04 -19.48
CA ARG A 625 -3.20 -23.37 -20.14
C ARG A 625 -3.69 -22.90 -21.52
N VAL A 626 -3.62 -21.60 -21.77
CA VAL A 626 -4.09 -20.96 -23.02
C VAL A 626 -2.89 -20.33 -23.73
N HIS A 627 -2.74 -20.62 -25.01
CA HIS A 627 -1.70 -20.07 -25.89
C HIS A 627 -2.29 -19.09 -26.90
N VAL A 628 -1.87 -17.82 -26.80
CA VAL A 628 -2.30 -16.72 -27.65
C VAL A 628 -1.26 -16.41 -28.71
N GLY A 629 -1.67 -16.43 -29.97
CA GLY A 629 -0.92 -15.87 -31.08
C GLY A 629 -1.31 -14.41 -31.31
N ILE A 630 -0.35 -13.50 -31.38
CA ILE A 630 -0.58 -12.08 -31.69
C ILE A 630 0.06 -11.78 -33.05
N VAL A 631 -0.75 -11.39 -34.02
CA VAL A 631 -0.28 -10.97 -35.34
C VAL A 631 -0.02 -9.47 -35.31
N GLY A 632 1.25 -9.07 -35.38
CA GLY A 632 1.72 -7.70 -35.22
C GLY A 632 2.33 -7.43 -33.82
N ALA A 633 3.62 -7.06 -33.81
CA ALA A 633 4.35 -6.51 -32.66
C ALA A 633 4.30 -4.97 -32.63
N GLY A 634 3.22 -4.37 -33.15
CA GLY A 634 2.93 -2.95 -32.94
C GLY A 634 2.71 -2.62 -31.47
N ILE A 635 2.55 -1.33 -31.14
CA ILE A 635 2.43 -0.87 -29.73
C ILE A 635 1.36 -1.66 -28.96
N GLY A 636 0.16 -1.78 -29.56
CA GLY A 636 -0.94 -2.55 -29.00
C GLY A 636 -0.63 -4.04 -28.88
N GLY A 637 0.00 -4.65 -29.89
CA GLY A 637 0.36 -6.07 -29.88
C GLY A 637 1.39 -6.43 -28.80
N LEU A 638 2.37 -5.56 -28.56
CA LEU A 638 3.33 -5.77 -27.45
C LEU A 638 2.75 -5.41 -26.09
N ALA A 639 1.89 -4.39 -26.00
CA ALA A 639 1.14 -4.10 -24.78
C ALA A 639 0.23 -5.29 -24.38
N ALA A 640 -0.46 -5.87 -25.37
CA ALA A 640 -1.20 -7.11 -25.20
C ALA A 640 -0.27 -8.26 -24.78
N ALA A 641 0.89 -8.44 -25.41
CA ALA A 641 1.86 -9.47 -25.02
C ALA A 641 2.29 -9.33 -23.55
N ILE A 642 2.63 -8.12 -23.09
CA ILE A 642 2.94 -7.83 -21.69
C ILE A 642 1.75 -8.17 -20.79
N ALA A 643 0.56 -7.69 -21.13
CA ALA A 643 -0.64 -7.88 -20.32
C ALA A 643 -1.04 -9.36 -20.21
N PHE A 644 -1.02 -10.11 -21.32
CA PHE A 644 -1.28 -11.55 -21.36
C PHE A 644 -0.25 -12.33 -20.54
N ARG A 645 1.05 -12.04 -20.67
CA ARG A 645 2.09 -12.69 -19.84
C ARG A 645 1.87 -12.40 -18.35
N ARG A 646 1.52 -11.17 -17.98
CA ARG A 646 1.15 -10.79 -16.60
C ARG A 646 -0.16 -11.43 -16.12
N ALA A 647 -1.03 -11.87 -17.03
CA ALA A 647 -2.24 -12.63 -16.75
C ALA A 647 -2.04 -14.16 -16.70
N GLY A 648 -0.79 -14.64 -16.82
CA GLY A 648 -0.46 -16.07 -16.78
C GLY A 648 -0.77 -16.83 -18.08
N VAL A 649 -0.89 -16.12 -19.20
CA VAL A 649 -1.22 -16.67 -20.53
C VAL A 649 0.07 -16.85 -21.34
N ASP A 650 0.19 -17.93 -22.13
CA ASP A 650 1.33 -18.11 -23.05
C ASP A 650 1.14 -17.30 -24.33
N VAL A 651 2.23 -16.69 -24.83
CA VAL A 651 2.16 -15.69 -25.91
C VAL A 651 3.25 -15.91 -26.95
N THR A 652 2.85 -15.96 -28.22
CA THR A 652 3.74 -15.81 -29.38
C THR A 652 3.30 -14.60 -30.19
N VAL A 653 4.24 -13.73 -30.56
CA VAL A 653 4.01 -12.56 -31.41
C VAL A 653 4.69 -12.78 -32.76
N LEU A 654 3.95 -12.58 -33.86
CA LEU A 654 4.42 -12.72 -35.24
C LEU A 654 4.47 -11.34 -35.90
N GLU A 655 5.66 -10.86 -36.26
CA GLU A 655 5.87 -9.52 -36.83
C GLU A 655 6.45 -9.60 -38.26
N ALA A 656 6.01 -8.69 -39.12
CA ALA A 656 6.32 -8.62 -40.55
C ALA A 656 7.44 -7.62 -40.91
N ALA A 657 7.76 -6.69 -40.00
CA ALA A 657 8.83 -5.68 -40.09
C ALA A 657 9.91 -5.92 -39.01
N ASP A 658 10.82 -4.95 -38.85
CA ASP A 658 12.02 -5.07 -38.02
C ASP A 658 12.01 -4.16 -36.76
N GLU A 659 11.36 -2.98 -36.81
CA GLU A 659 11.29 -1.97 -35.70
C GLU A 659 9.92 -1.25 -35.67
N LEU A 660 9.30 -0.98 -34.50
CA LEU A 660 7.95 -0.36 -34.38
C LEU A 660 7.84 0.75 -33.29
N LEU A 661 6.64 1.37 -33.07
CA LEU A 661 6.57 2.85 -32.81
C LEU A 661 5.22 3.48 -32.18
N GLU A 662 5.22 4.37 -31.10
CA GLU A 662 4.23 5.49 -30.63
C GLU A 662 3.35 5.45 -29.29
N MET A 663 3.16 6.56 -28.48
CA MET A 663 2.35 6.64 -27.18
C MET A 663 1.62 8.00 -26.79
N THR A 664 0.71 8.00 -25.76
CA THR A 664 0.01 9.16 -25.08
C THR A 664 -0.33 8.88 -23.57
N PRO A 665 -0.92 9.79 -22.74
CA PRO A 665 -0.76 9.77 -21.26
C PRO A 665 -1.66 8.81 -20.46
N ASN A 666 -2.84 8.41 -20.95
CA ASN A 666 -3.68 7.37 -20.31
C ASN A 666 -2.92 6.03 -20.12
N VAL A 667 -1.86 5.83 -20.90
CA VAL A 667 -0.96 4.67 -20.88
C VAL A 667 0.17 4.81 -19.85
N SER A 668 0.51 6.01 -19.35
CA SER A 668 1.69 6.18 -18.48
C SER A 668 1.64 5.31 -17.23
N VAL A 669 0.45 5.15 -16.64
CA VAL A 669 0.19 4.20 -15.54
C VAL A 669 0.33 2.73 -15.96
N LEU A 670 0.00 2.36 -17.20
CA LEU A 670 0.30 1.01 -17.70
C LEU A 670 1.82 0.83 -17.82
N LEU A 671 2.55 1.80 -18.37
CA LEU A 671 4.02 1.72 -18.45
C LEU A 671 4.69 1.61 -17.07
N GLN A 672 4.22 2.39 -16.08
CA GLN A 672 4.68 2.35 -14.70
C GLN A 672 4.35 1.00 -14.05
N LYS A 673 3.07 0.56 -14.06
CA LYS A 673 2.65 -0.75 -13.55
C LYS A 673 3.41 -1.92 -14.18
N TRP A 674 3.81 -1.78 -15.46
CA TRP A 674 4.47 -2.83 -16.23
C TRP A 674 6.01 -2.78 -16.19
N GLY A 675 6.63 -1.76 -15.58
CA GLY A 675 8.09 -1.59 -15.56
C GLY A 675 8.68 -1.27 -16.93
N VAL A 676 7.89 -0.65 -17.82
CA VAL A 676 8.31 -0.22 -19.16
C VAL A 676 8.90 1.19 -19.13
N ALA A 677 8.38 2.07 -18.28
CA ALA A 677 8.90 3.43 -18.11
C ALA A 677 10.39 3.40 -17.72
N ASP A 678 10.74 2.51 -16.78
CA ASP A 678 12.10 2.31 -16.27
C ASP A 678 13.10 1.81 -17.34
N VAL A 679 12.61 1.23 -18.44
CA VAL A 679 13.43 0.78 -19.58
C VAL A 679 13.62 1.89 -20.62
N ILE A 680 12.67 2.83 -20.72
CA ILE A 680 12.75 3.98 -21.63
C ILE A 680 13.64 5.08 -21.03
N GLY A 681 13.57 5.27 -19.70
CA GLY A 681 14.36 6.25 -18.96
C GLY A 681 14.19 7.67 -19.47
N ASP A 682 15.30 8.40 -19.56
CA ASP A 682 15.38 9.83 -19.93
C ASP A 682 14.83 10.17 -21.33
N ASN A 683 14.47 9.15 -22.13
CA ASN A 683 13.77 9.35 -23.40
C ASN A 683 12.29 9.72 -23.23
N LEU A 684 11.72 9.56 -22.02
CA LEU A 684 10.40 10.09 -21.64
C LEU A 684 10.49 11.59 -21.39
N VAL A 685 9.91 12.39 -22.28
CA VAL A 685 9.84 13.85 -22.13
C VAL A 685 8.54 14.24 -21.45
N GLN A 686 8.63 14.92 -20.31
CA GLN A 686 7.50 15.63 -19.71
C GLN A 686 7.44 17.05 -20.29
N ILE A 687 6.25 17.50 -20.69
CA ILE A 687 6.03 18.86 -21.20
C ILE A 687 5.51 19.78 -20.08
N GLU A 688 5.91 21.05 -20.11
CA GLU A 688 5.49 22.08 -19.15
C GLU A 688 4.09 22.62 -19.47
N GLU A 689 3.82 22.88 -20.75
CA GLU A 689 2.64 23.62 -21.22
C GLU A 689 2.07 23.00 -22.50
N LEU A 690 0.76 23.14 -22.67
CA LEU A 690 0.05 22.95 -23.93
C LEU A 690 -0.53 24.30 -24.37
N ASN A 691 -0.12 24.78 -25.54
CA ASN A 691 -0.44 26.12 -26.03
C ASN A 691 -1.27 26.06 -27.31
N MET A 692 -2.45 26.67 -27.27
CA MET A 692 -3.42 26.69 -28.37
C MET A 692 -3.36 28.05 -29.07
N ARG A 693 -2.89 28.08 -30.33
CA ARG A 693 -2.70 29.30 -31.12
C ARG A 693 -3.57 29.34 -32.37
N ARG A 694 -3.88 30.54 -32.84
CA ARG A 694 -4.33 30.77 -34.22
C ARG A 694 -3.14 30.73 -35.18
N LYS A 695 -3.38 30.59 -36.49
CA LYS A 695 -2.36 30.65 -37.55
C LYS A 695 -1.43 31.87 -37.46
N ASP A 696 -1.96 33.02 -37.01
CA ASP A 696 -1.22 34.27 -36.82
C ASP A 696 -0.44 34.36 -35.49
N GLY A 697 -0.36 33.26 -34.73
CA GLY A 697 0.41 33.15 -33.50
C GLY A 697 -0.23 33.76 -32.26
N THR A 698 -1.43 34.34 -32.40
CA THR A 698 -2.28 34.72 -31.26
C THR A 698 -2.53 33.48 -30.38
N LEU A 699 -2.07 33.50 -29.12
CA LEU A 699 -2.41 32.50 -28.13
C LEU A 699 -3.88 32.70 -27.70
N VAL A 700 -4.68 31.65 -27.78
CA VAL A 700 -6.13 31.68 -27.48
C VAL A 700 -6.55 30.69 -26.40
N GLY A 701 -5.72 29.69 -26.10
CA GLY A 701 -5.86 28.82 -24.93
C GLY A 701 -4.49 28.33 -24.43
N HIS A 702 -4.42 27.96 -23.15
CA HIS A 702 -3.19 27.57 -22.48
C HIS A 702 -3.49 26.57 -21.36
N THR A 703 -2.72 25.48 -21.27
CA THR A 703 -2.86 24.48 -20.22
C THR A 703 -1.51 24.25 -19.53
N GLU A 704 -1.44 24.52 -18.22
CA GLU A 704 -0.35 24.04 -17.38
C GLU A 704 -0.47 22.51 -17.24
N ILE A 705 0.44 21.76 -17.87
CA ILE A 705 0.41 20.29 -17.85
C ILE A 705 0.51 19.73 -16.41
N PRO A 706 1.32 20.29 -15.49
CA PRO A 706 1.33 19.86 -14.09
C PRO A 706 -0.02 19.94 -13.38
N ILE A 707 -0.97 20.79 -13.80
CA ILE A 707 -2.33 20.79 -13.23
C ILE A 707 -3.10 19.54 -13.69
N VAL A 708 -3.02 19.20 -14.98
CA VAL A 708 -3.65 17.99 -15.53
C VAL A 708 -3.05 16.73 -14.91
N GLU A 709 -1.71 16.66 -14.84
CA GLU A 709 -0.98 15.55 -14.24
C GLU A 709 -1.33 15.38 -12.76
N LYS A 710 -1.47 16.48 -12.01
CA LYS A 710 -1.85 16.47 -10.59
C LYS A 710 -3.30 16.03 -10.38
N ALA A 711 -4.23 16.52 -11.19
CA ALA A 711 -5.65 16.12 -11.12
C ALA A 711 -5.84 14.63 -11.43
N LEU A 712 -5.23 14.15 -12.53
CA LEU A 712 -5.23 12.73 -12.88
C LEU A 712 -4.36 11.89 -11.92
N GLY A 713 -3.36 12.49 -11.28
CA GLY A 713 -2.27 11.81 -10.57
C GLY A 713 -1.51 10.83 -11.47
N ARG A 714 -1.24 11.22 -12.72
CA ARG A 714 -0.56 10.44 -13.76
C ARG A 714 0.27 11.38 -14.64
N PRO A 715 1.54 11.06 -14.97
CA PRO A 715 2.37 11.95 -15.78
C PRO A 715 1.97 11.92 -17.26
N TRP A 716 2.21 13.04 -17.95
CA TRP A 716 1.98 13.21 -19.39
C TRP A 716 3.31 13.19 -20.15
N TRP A 717 3.73 11.98 -20.50
CA TRP A 717 4.94 11.80 -21.30
C TRP A 717 4.68 11.82 -22.80
N LEU A 718 5.58 12.50 -23.49
CA LEU A 718 5.85 12.35 -24.92
C LEU A 718 7.15 11.57 -25.08
N VAL A 719 7.25 10.74 -26.13
CA VAL A 719 8.40 9.85 -26.33
C VAL A 719 8.61 9.67 -27.84
N HIS A 720 9.86 9.59 -28.30
CA HIS A 720 10.09 9.24 -29.70
C HIS A 720 9.53 7.85 -29.97
N ARG A 721 8.89 7.70 -31.13
CA ARG A 721 8.19 6.50 -31.58
C ARG A 721 8.96 5.20 -31.20
N ALA A 722 10.26 5.11 -31.50
CA ALA A 722 11.07 3.90 -31.31
C ALA A 722 11.33 3.49 -29.84
N HIS A 723 11.71 4.41 -28.95
CA HIS A 723 12.18 4.08 -27.60
C HIS A 723 11.09 3.38 -26.76
N LEU A 724 9.83 3.80 -26.93
CA LEU A 724 8.68 3.11 -26.36
C LEU A 724 8.62 1.65 -26.78
N HIS A 725 8.79 1.38 -28.07
CA HIS A 725 8.66 0.04 -28.63
C HIS A 725 9.78 -0.87 -28.17
N GLU A 726 11.01 -0.36 -28.14
CA GLU A 726 12.15 -1.08 -27.56
C GLU A 726 11.88 -1.43 -26.09
N GLY A 727 11.35 -0.49 -25.30
CA GLY A 727 10.89 -0.74 -23.93
C GLY A 727 9.82 -1.84 -23.84
N LEU A 728 8.74 -1.74 -24.64
CA LEU A 728 7.67 -2.73 -24.69
C LEU A 728 8.17 -4.12 -25.14
N ALA A 729 9.02 -4.17 -26.17
CA ALA A 729 9.58 -5.42 -26.69
C ALA A 729 10.53 -6.07 -25.68
N THR A 730 11.32 -5.25 -24.97
CA THR A 730 12.21 -5.69 -23.90
C THR A 730 11.42 -6.25 -22.72
N VAL A 731 10.37 -5.56 -22.25
CA VAL A 731 9.52 -6.06 -21.16
C VAL A 731 8.73 -7.30 -21.57
N ALA A 732 8.18 -7.35 -22.79
CA ALA A 732 7.51 -8.54 -23.31
C ALA A 732 8.44 -9.78 -23.33
N LYS A 733 9.69 -9.61 -23.82
CA LYS A 733 10.73 -10.67 -23.81
C LYS A 733 11.14 -11.04 -22.39
N ARG A 734 11.31 -10.08 -21.47
CA ARG A 734 11.63 -10.34 -20.04
C ARG A 734 10.54 -11.16 -19.35
N LEU A 735 9.27 -10.92 -19.69
CA LEU A 735 8.11 -11.69 -19.21
C LEU A 735 7.89 -13.02 -19.95
N GLY A 736 8.73 -13.36 -20.93
CA GLY A 736 8.69 -14.64 -21.64
C GLY A 736 7.69 -14.73 -22.80
N ALA A 737 7.27 -13.61 -23.40
CA ALA A 737 6.60 -13.66 -24.70
C ALA A 737 7.62 -14.02 -25.80
N VAL A 738 7.26 -14.98 -26.65
CA VAL A 738 8.10 -15.39 -27.80
C VAL A 738 7.81 -14.44 -28.95
N ILE A 739 8.83 -13.73 -29.48
CA ILE A 739 8.64 -12.76 -30.58
C ILE A 739 9.41 -13.23 -31.81
N HIS A 740 8.69 -13.56 -32.87
CA HIS A 740 9.23 -13.89 -34.19
C HIS A 740 9.08 -12.70 -35.13
N ILE A 741 10.17 -11.95 -35.34
CA ILE A 741 10.29 -10.97 -36.43
C ILE A 741 10.33 -11.68 -37.79
N ASN A 742 10.28 -10.92 -38.89
CA ASN A 742 10.47 -11.45 -40.25
C ASN A 742 9.51 -12.62 -40.60
N SER A 743 8.33 -12.60 -39.99
CA SER A 743 7.32 -13.67 -39.93
C SER A 743 5.95 -13.13 -40.36
N ARG A 744 5.92 -12.43 -41.52
CA ARG A 744 4.71 -11.88 -42.12
C ARG A 744 3.65 -12.96 -42.30
N VAL A 745 2.55 -12.85 -41.58
CA VAL A 745 1.34 -13.68 -41.78
C VAL A 745 0.71 -13.37 -43.14
N ILE A 746 0.27 -14.41 -43.84
CA ILE A 746 -0.39 -14.32 -45.16
C ILE A 746 -1.78 -14.96 -45.16
N SER A 747 -2.04 -15.90 -44.27
CA SER A 747 -3.32 -16.59 -44.13
C SER A 747 -3.51 -17.11 -42.71
N LEU A 748 -4.77 -17.31 -42.34
CA LEU A 748 -5.20 -17.94 -41.09
C LEU A 748 -6.47 -18.77 -41.34
N ASP A 749 -6.53 -19.93 -40.70
CA ASP A 749 -7.67 -20.85 -40.71
C ASP A 749 -8.16 -21.04 -39.27
N TYR A 750 -9.47 -20.93 -39.06
CA TYR A 750 -10.12 -21.00 -37.75
C TYR A 750 -11.38 -21.85 -37.85
N GLN A 751 -11.31 -23.06 -37.33
CA GLN A 751 -12.41 -24.03 -37.34
C GLN A 751 -13.21 -24.00 -36.04
N GLU A 752 -14.40 -24.57 -36.04
CA GLU A 752 -15.23 -24.68 -34.83
C GLU A 752 -14.71 -25.80 -33.91
N GLY A 753 -14.43 -25.45 -32.65
CA GLY A 753 -13.86 -26.39 -31.67
C GLY A 753 -12.38 -26.74 -31.86
N GLY A 754 -11.65 -26.04 -32.74
CA GLY A 754 -10.23 -26.28 -33.02
C GLY A 754 -9.33 -25.06 -32.85
N GLU A 755 -8.03 -25.31 -32.76
CA GLU A 755 -6.96 -24.31 -32.76
C GLU A 755 -6.96 -23.48 -34.05
N VAL A 756 -6.58 -22.20 -33.94
CA VAL A 756 -6.36 -21.33 -35.09
C VAL A 756 -4.99 -21.63 -35.68
N THR A 757 -4.95 -22.00 -36.96
CA THR A 757 -3.71 -22.21 -37.70
C THR A 757 -3.35 -20.93 -38.44
N VAL A 758 -2.15 -20.39 -38.20
CA VAL A 758 -1.65 -19.14 -38.79
C VAL A 758 -0.42 -19.46 -39.65
N GLU A 759 -0.43 -19.05 -40.92
CA GLU A 759 0.64 -19.33 -41.88
C GLU A 759 1.34 -18.04 -42.35
N THR A 760 2.67 -18.14 -42.43
CA THR A 760 3.56 -17.02 -42.78
C THR A 760 4.11 -17.15 -44.20
N GLN A 761 4.55 -16.03 -44.77
CA GLN A 761 5.16 -15.96 -46.11
C GLN A 761 6.38 -16.89 -46.30
N LYS A 762 7.00 -17.35 -45.20
CA LYS A 762 8.13 -18.30 -45.22
C LYS A 762 7.72 -19.77 -45.15
N GLY A 763 6.41 -20.07 -45.13
CA GLY A 763 5.87 -21.43 -45.00
C GLY A 763 5.80 -21.95 -43.56
N ASN A 764 6.26 -21.19 -42.56
CA ASN A 764 6.09 -21.57 -41.15
C ASN A 764 4.60 -21.45 -40.78
N LYS A 765 4.08 -22.49 -40.14
CA LYS A 765 2.73 -22.54 -39.56
C LYS A 765 2.82 -22.57 -38.03
N TYR A 766 1.88 -21.90 -37.38
CA TYR A 766 1.74 -21.82 -35.93
C TYR A 766 0.29 -22.14 -35.55
N HIS A 767 0.08 -22.69 -34.36
CA HIS A 767 -1.23 -23.08 -33.84
C HIS A 767 -1.48 -22.40 -32.49
N PHE A 768 -2.70 -21.92 -32.26
CA PHE A 768 -3.07 -21.12 -31.08
C PHE A 768 -4.52 -21.37 -30.64
N ASP A 769 -4.80 -21.29 -29.33
CA ASP A 769 -6.18 -21.28 -28.81
C ASP A 769 -6.94 -20.00 -29.20
N LEU A 770 -6.21 -18.88 -29.21
CA LEU A 770 -6.71 -17.55 -29.57
C LEU A 770 -5.71 -16.85 -30.49
N CYS A 771 -6.19 -16.33 -31.62
CA CYS A 771 -5.43 -15.45 -32.50
C CYS A 771 -5.91 -13.99 -32.36
N VAL A 772 -4.98 -13.08 -32.12
CA VAL A 772 -5.23 -11.64 -31.90
C VAL A 772 -4.64 -10.85 -33.06
N GLY A 773 -5.48 -10.24 -33.88
CA GLY A 773 -5.09 -9.31 -34.94
C GLY A 773 -4.76 -7.93 -34.39
N ALA A 774 -3.47 -7.63 -34.27
CA ALA A 774 -2.89 -6.33 -33.91
C ALA A 774 -2.09 -5.72 -35.09
N ASP A 775 -2.35 -6.19 -36.31
CA ASP A 775 -1.61 -5.98 -37.56
C ASP A 775 -1.98 -4.68 -38.30
N GLY A 776 -2.56 -3.72 -37.56
CA GLY A 776 -2.71 -2.33 -37.96
C GLY A 776 -3.74 -2.06 -39.06
N VAL A 777 -3.70 -0.86 -39.62
CA VAL A 777 -4.71 -0.37 -40.57
C VAL A 777 -4.88 -1.28 -41.79
N ASN A 778 -3.80 -1.92 -42.26
CA ASN A 778 -3.80 -2.83 -43.41
C ASN A 778 -4.02 -4.31 -43.03
N SER A 779 -4.61 -4.58 -41.86
CA SER A 779 -4.80 -5.92 -41.28
C SER A 779 -5.25 -7.00 -42.27
N ILE A 780 -4.46 -8.07 -42.36
CA ILE A 780 -4.83 -9.33 -43.02
C ILE A 780 -5.92 -10.02 -42.20
N VAL A 781 -5.80 -10.04 -40.86
CA VAL A 781 -6.75 -10.71 -39.96
C VAL A 781 -8.17 -10.17 -40.13
N ARG A 782 -8.34 -8.84 -40.15
CA ARG A 782 -9.65 -8.20 -40.43
C ARG A 782 -10.16 -8.59 -41.81
N SER A 783 -9.30 -8.64 -42.82
CA SER A 783 -9.71 -8.97 -44.19
C SER A 783 -10.15 -10.43 -44.35
N THR A 784 -9.62 -11.36 -43.53
CA THR A 784 -10.08 -12.75 -43.44
C THR A 784 -11.42 -12.85 -42.71
N LEU A 785 -11.56 -12.20 -41.55
CA LEU A 785 -12.81 -12.23 -40.76
C LEU A 785 -13.98 -11.52 -41.46
N PHE A 786 -13.71 -10.40 -42.13
CA PHE A 786 -14.71 -9.53 -42.72
C PHE A 786 -14.34 -9.15 -44.17
N PRO A 787 -14.43 -10.09 -45.13
CA PRO A 787 -14.10 -9.84 -46.54
C PRO A 787 -14.84 -8.62 -47.11
N GLY A 788 -14.09 -7.74 -47.76
CA GLY A 788 -14.61 -6.48 -48.32
C GLY A 788 -14.52 -5.27 -47.38
N ILE A 789 -14.36 -5.44 -46.07
CA ILE A 789 -14.18 -4.33 -45.14
C ILE A 789 -12.76 -3.75 -45.24
N LYS A 790 -12.67 -2.50 -45.72
CA LYS A 790 -11.43 -1.74 -45.89
C LYS A 790 -11.49 -0.41 -45.12
N PRO A 791 -10.35 0.10 -44.62
CA PRO A 791 -10.26 1.46 -44.09
C PRO A 791 -10.61 2.49 -45.18
N ASP A 792 -11.22 3.60 -44.79
CA ASP A 792 -11.64 4.67 -45.71
C ASP A 792 -11.21 6.04 -45.18
N ALA A 793 -10.71 6.90 -46.06
CA ALA A 793 -10.45 8.31 -45.76
C ALA A 793 -11.80 9.03 -45.62
N LYS A 794 -12.26 9.27 -44.38
CA LYS A 794 -13.60 9.87 -44.17
C LYS A 794 -13.66 11.33 -44.60
N THR A 795 -12.54 12.06 -44.52
CA THR A 795 -12.36 13.43 -45.02
C THR A 795 -11.26 13.47 -46.08
N THR A 796 -11.02 14.65 -46.68
CA THR A 796 -9.84 14.90 -47.53
C THR A 796 -8.61 15.37 -46.73
N ASN A 797 -8.63 15.23 -45.40
CA ASN A 797 -7.52 15.64 -44.54
C ASN A 797 -6.39 14.59 -44.57
N CYS A 798 -5.16 15.07 -44.62
CA CYS A 798 -3.94 14.27 -44.60
C CYS A 798 -2.85 15.02 -43.83
N ALA A 799 -1.78 14.32 -43.44
CA ALA A 799 -0.72 14.91 -42.61
C ALA A 799 0.67 14.70 -43.21
N TYR A 800 1.49 15.74 -43.22
CA TYR A 800 2.94 15.61 -43.24
C TYR A 800 3.45 15.32 -41.83
N ARG A 801 4.61 14.66 -41.74
CA ARG A 801 5.39 14.51 -40.50
C ARG A 801 6.83 14.91 -40.78
N ALA A 802 7.47 15.58 -39.82
CA ALA A 802 8.89 15.93 -39.87
C ALA A 802 9.48 15.93 -38.45
N ILE A 803 10.80 15.74 -38.34
CA ILE A 803 11.55 15.87 -37.09
C ILE A 803 12.74 16.80 -37.36
N ILE A 804 12.97 17.78 -36.49
CA ILE A 804 14.06 18.75 -36.60
C ILE A 804 14.84 18.77 -35.27
N PRO A 805 16.19 18.71 -35.27
CA PRO A 805 16.97 18.85 -34.05
C PRO A 805 16.75 20.23 -33.40
N TYR A 806 16.53 20.28 -32.08
CA TYR A 806 16.34 21.53 -31.33
C TYR A 806 17.46 22.53 -31.60
N GLU A 807 18.70 22.03 -31.73
CA GLU A 807 19.89 22.85 -31.96
C GLU A 807 19.80 23.68 -33.26
N ARG A 808 19.19 23.15 -34.32
CA ARG A 808 18.96 23.89 -35.56
C ARG A 808 17.93 25.01 -35.40
N ILE A 809 16.98 24.84 -34.47
CA ILE A 809 15.95 25.84 -34.15
C ILE A 809 16.52 26.93 -33.24
N ARG A 810 17.40 26.58 -32.28
CA ARG A 810 18.08 27.55 -31.39
C ARG A 810 18.91 28.59 -32.15
N GLN A 811 19.44 28.21 -33.30
CA GLN A 811 20.28 29.04 -34.15
C GLN A 811 19.49 30.06 -35.00
N ASP A 812 18.19 29.85 -35.21
CA ASP A 812 17.34 30.86 -35.88
C ASP A 812 16.91 31.96 -34.88
N PRO A 813 17.10 33.25 -35.21
CA PRO A 813 16.85 34.34 -34.26
C PRO A 813 15.37 34.56 -33.91
N ILE A 814 14.44 33.97 -34.66
CA ILE A 814 12.98 34.09 -34.50
C ILE A 814 12.40 32.77 -33.97
N ALA A 815 12.73 31.64 -34.59
CA ALA A 815 12.14 30.35 -34.26
C ALA A 815 12.50 29.85 -32.85
N LYS A 816 13.68 30.23 -32.33
CA LYS A 816 14.15 29.88 -30.97
C LYS A 816 13.21 30.31 -29.84
N GLU A 817 12.27 31.22 -30.10
CA GLU A 817 11.23 31.61 -29.14
C GLU A 817 10.32 30.44 -28.77
N LEU A 818 9.98 29.58 -29.74
CA LEU A 818 9.06 28.45 -29.56
C LEU A 818 9.67 27.24 -28.83
N ILE A 819 10.94 27.34 -28.41
CA ILE A 819 11.69 26.28 -27.74
C ILE A 819 12.44 26.77 -26.49
N GLN A 820 12.00 27.89 -25.91
CA GLN A 820 12.50 28.36 -24.59
C GLN A 820 12.04 27.46 -23.43
N LYS A 821 10.97 26.69 -23.66
CA LYS A 821 10.36 25.70 -22.76
C LYS A 821 10.10 24.40 -23.52
N LEU A 822 9.84 23.32 -22.80
CA LEU A 822 9.36 22.05 -23.36
C LEU A 822 7.83 22.08 -23.47
N THR A 823 7.30 22.71 -24.54
CA THR A 823 5.84 22.85 -24.75
C THR A 823 5.32 21.95 -25.87
N MET A 824 4.01 21.68 -25.85
CA MET A 824 3.27 21.23 -27.02
C MET A 824 2.45 22.39 -27.59
N GLU A 825 2.68 22.74 -28.84
CA GLU A 825 2.02 23.86 -29.51
C GLU A 825 1.03 23.34 -30.57
N VAL A 826 -0.19 23.90 -30.60
CA VAL A 826 -1.20 23.60 -31.62
C VAL A 826 -1.60 24.88 -32.35
N TRP A 827 -1.22 24.98 -33.62
CA TRP A 827 -1.45 26.14 -34.49
C TRP A 827 -2.66 25.87 -35.39
N MET A 828 -3.81 26.46 -35.03
CA MET A 828 -5.11 26.24 -35.68
C MET A 828 -5.37 27.23 -36.82
N GLY A 829 -5.76 26.73 -37.99
CA GLY A 829 -6.14 27.55 -39.14
C GLY A 829 -7.24 26.90 -39.98
N HIS A 830 -7.81 27.66 -40.91
CA HIS A 830 -8.81 27.12 -41.82
C HIS A 830 -8.19 26.06 -42.75
N ASN A 831 -8.75 24.86 -42.77
CA ASN A 831 -8.30 23.71 -43.60
C ASN A 831 -6.86 23.22 -43.38
N ALA A 832 -6.10 23.79 -42.44
CA ALA A 832 -4.80 23.30 -42.02
C ALA A 832 -4.50 23.59 -40.53
N TYR A 833 -3.75 22.70 -39.87
CA TYR A 833 -3.17 22.94 -38.54
C TYR A 833 -1.76 22.36 -38.43
N ILE A 834 -0.96 22.87 -37.48
CA ILE A 834 0.35 22.29 -37.11
C ILE A 834 0.31 21.90 -35.62
N ILE A 835 0.74 20.69 -35.28
CA ILE A 835 1.12 20.33 -33.89
C ILE A 835 2.64 20.20 -33.84
N THR A 836 3.27 20.75 -32.82
CA THR A 836 4.71 20.55 -32.54
C THR A 836 4.97 20.18 -31.08
N TYR A 837 5.95 19.31 -30.83
CA TYR A 837 6.35 18.92 -29.47
C TYR A 837 7.77 18.31 -29.38
N PRO A 838 8.42 18.34 -28.21
CA PRO A 838 9.69 17.65 -27.96
C PRO A 838 9.56 16.12 -27.90
N ILE A 839 10.62 15.44 -28.31
CA ILE A 839 10.86 13.99 -28.18
C ILE A 839 12.37 13.71 -28.00
N SER A 840 12.71 12.51 -27.52
CA SER A 840 14.08 12.06 -27.21
C SER A 840 14.83 13.04 -26.31
N GLY A 841 14.48 13.08 -25.01
CA GLY A 841 15.13 13.94 -24.02
C GLY A 841 14.98 15.46 -24.24
N GLY A 842 14.20 15.89 -25.23
CA GLY A 842 14.14 17.30 -25.67
C GLY A 842 15.24 17.69 -26.68
N GLU A 843 15.93 16.72 -27.27
CA GLU A 843 16.92 16.97 -28.33
C GLU A 843 16.28 17.20 -29.70
N THR A 844 15.08 16.66 -29.93
CA THR A 844 14.40 16.69 -31.23
C THR A 844 12.96 17.20 -31.14
N PHE A 845 12.57 18.02 -32.12
CA PHE A 845 11.27 18.67 -32.23
C PHE A 845 10.47 17.97 -33.33
N ASN A 846 9.39 17.30 -32.97
CA ASN A 846 8.51 16.61 -33.91
C ASN A 846 7.40 17.55 -34.38
N LEU A 847 7.09 17.52 -35.67
CA LEU A 847 6.03 18.29 -36.31
C LEU A 847 5.03 17.36 -37.00
N VAL A 848 3.74 17.61 -36.79
CA VAL A 848 2.63 17.02 -37.52
C VAL A 848 1.84 18.14 -38.19
N LEU A 849 1.92 18.23 -39.52
CA LEU A 849 1.34 19.32 -40.29
C LEU A 849 0.16 18.78 -41.10
N SER A 850 -1.05 19.05 -40.65
CA SER A 850 -2.30 18.51 -41.23
C SER A 850 -2.93 19.51 -42.18
N HIS A 851 -3.38 19.04 -43.34
CA HIS A 851 -4.03 19.86 -44.36
C HIS A 851 -5.06 19.06 -45.18
N HIS A 852 -6.13 19.74 -45.57
CA HIS A 852 -7.07 19.23 -46.55
C HIS A 852 -6.54 19.31 -47.99
N ARG A 853 -6.98 18.36 -48.82
CA ARG A 853 -6.77 18.37 -50.28
C ARG A 853 -8.12 18.40 -51.04
N PRO A 854 -8.12 18.63 -52.37
CA PRO A 854 -9.33 18.48 -53.18
C PRO A 854 -9.85 17.04 -53.23
N GLU A 855 -8.95 16.06 -53.17
CA GLU A 855 -9.25 14.63 -53.28
C GLU A 855 -8.91 13.87 -51.98
N LYS A 856 -9.57 12.74 -51.77
CA LYS A 856 -9.28 11.81 -50.67
C LYS A 856 -8.00 11.02 -50.96
N LEU A 857 -7.14 10.88 -49.96
CA LEU A 857 -5.91 10.09 -50.06
C LEU A 857 -6.09 8.71 -49.41
N TYR A 858 -5.71 7.64 -50.12
CA TYR A 858 -5.87 6.25 -49.66
C TYR A 858 -4.54 5.52 -49.38
N SER A 859 -3.39 6.12 -49.70
CA SER A 859 -2.06 5.55 -49.46
C SER A 859 -1.05 6.66 -49.18
N THR A 860 0.04 6.34 -48.46
CA THR A 860 1.11 7.31 -48.19
C THR A 860 1.81 7.70 -49.49
N GLN A 861 1.98 9.02 -49.71
CA GLN A 861 2.75 9.57 -50.82
C GLN A 861 4.14 9.98 -50.31
N PRO A 862 5.21 9.25 -50.64
CA PRO A 862 6.57 9.67 -50.34
C PRO A 862 7.02 10.79 -51.29
N ASN A 863 8.12 11.45 -50.95
CA ASN A 863 8.83 12.41 -51.80
C ASN A 863 7.93 13.54 -52.34
N VAL A 864 7.04 14.06 -51.49
CA VAL A 864 6.21 15.21 -51.87
C VAL A 864 7.08 16.48 -51.95
N PRO A 865 6.91 17.33 -52.97
CA PRO A 865 7.65 18.59 -53.08
C PRO A 865 7.46 19.46 -51.83
N VAL A 866 8.57 19.85 -51.19
CA VAL A 866 8.54 20.69 -49.99
C VAL A 866 7.82 22.03 -50.20
N GLU A 867 7.78 22.54 -51.43
CA GLU A 867 7.01 23.73 -51.77
C GLU A 867 5.48 23.52 -51.66
N GLU A 868 4.93 22.34 -51.97
CA GLU A 868 3.48 22.06 -51.77
C GLU A 868 3.12 22.04 -50.27
N MET A 869 4.08 21.70 -49.41
CA MET A 869 3.94 21.88 -47.96
C MET A 869 4.08 23.35 -47.56
N ARG A 870 5.15 24.05 -47.99
CA ARG A 870 5.40 25.46 -47.63
C ARG A 870 4.25 26.37 -48.05
N ASP A 871 3.67 26.17 -49.24
CA ASP A 871 2.51 26.93 -49.72
C ASP A 871 1.27 26.77 -48.83
N ALA A 872 1.08 25.59 -48.21
CA ALA A 872 -0.06 25.32 -47.32
C ALA A 872 0.06 26.03 -45.96
N TYR A 873 1.28 26.38 -45.52
CA TYR A 873 1.54 27.05 -44.24
C TYR A 873 2.18 28.45 -44.40
N LYS A 874 2.23 29.00 -45.62
CA LYS A 874 2.92 30.27 -45.91
C LYS A 874 2.37 31.49 -45.16
N ASP A 875 1.09 31.44 -44.79
CA ASP A 875 0.34 32.48 -44.09
C ASP A 875 0.27 32.25 -42.57
N PHE A 876 1.06 31.30 -42.03
CA PHE A 876 1.25 31.11 -40.60
C PHE A 876 2.35 32.04 -40.06
N ASP A 877 2.32 32.25 -38.74
CA ASP A 877 3.25 33.06 -37.96
C ASP A 877 4.73 32.83 -38.33
N PRO A 878 5.56 33.88 -38.44
CA PRO A 878 6.97 33.76 -38.80
C PRO A 878 7.78 32.76 -37.95
N ARG A 879 7.48 32.61 -36.66
CA ARG A 879 8.20 31.72 -35.74
C ARG A 879 8.02 30.25 -36.13
N ILE A 880 6.79 29.80 -36.34
CA ILE A 880 6.53 28.41 -36.77
C ILE A 880 6.92 28.21 -38.24
N LYS A 881 6.68 29.21 -39.09
CA LYS A 881 7.05 29.15 -40.52
C LYS A 881 8.56 28.94 -40.73
N ARG A 882 9.42 29.60 -39.94
CA ARG A 882 10.88 29.34 -39.96
C ARG A 882 11.23 27.87 -39.71
N ILE A 883 10.48 27.18 -38.85
CA ILE A 883 10.69 25.76 -38.57
C ILE A 883 10.17 24.89 -39.72
N VAL A 884 9.02 25.24 -40.32
CA VAL A 884 8.51 24.57 -41.54
C VAL A 884 9.51 24.73 -42.71
N ASP A 885 10.14 25.89 -42.86
CA ASP A 885 11.15 26.15 -43.88
C ASP A 885 12.42 25.30 -43.71
N MET A 886 12.73 24.82 -42.50
CA MET A 886 13.87 23.92 -42.24
C MET A 886 13.67 22.50 -42.79
N ILE A 887 12.42 22.09 -43.07
CA ILE A 887 12.10 20.74 -43.57
C ILE A 887 12.61 20.59 -45.02
N THR A 888 13.45 19.58 -45.25
CA THR A 888 14.09 19.31 -46.55
C THR A 888 13.42 18.20 -47.37
N GLU A 889 12.67 17.32 -46.72
CA GLU A 889 11.99 16.17 -47.34
C GLU A 889 10.62 15.98 -46.68
N THR A 890 9.59 15.58 -47.44
CA THR A 890 8.26 15.29 -46.87
C THR A 890 7.64 14.03 -47.44
N SER A 891 6.87 13.35 -46.59
CA SER A 891 5.92 12.29 -46.96
C SER A 891 4.54 12.64 -46.42
N ARG A 892 3.52 12.45 -47.24
CA ARG A 892 2.12 12.74 -46.91
C ARG A 892 1.37 11.47 -46.57
N TRP A 893 0.81 11.42 -45.37
CA TRP A 893 0.10 10.28 -44.80
C TRP A 893 -1.42 10.48 -44.85
N PRO A 894 -2.21 9.49 -45.31
CA PRO A 894 -3.67 9.55 -45.27
C PRO A 894 -4.19 9.33 -43.85
N LEU A 895 -5.30 9.99 -43.50
CA LEU A 895 -6.02 9.74 -42.25
C LEU A 895 -7.14 8.73 -42.49
N LEU A 896 -6.78 7.46 -42.50
CA LEU A 896 -7.68 6.33 -42.77
C LEU A 896 -8.43 5.89 -41.51
N VAL A 897 -9.71 5.58 -41.67
CA VAL A 897 -10.57 5.13 -40.56
C VAL A 897 -11.28 3.84 -40.88
N THR A 898 -11.18 2.87 -39.96
CA THR A 898 -12.01 1.67 -39.95
C THR A 898 -13.35 2.05 -39.31
N GLY A 899 -14.43 1.95 -40.10
CA GLY A 899 -15.79 2.25 -39.61
C GLY A 899 -16.24 1.25 -38.53
N PRO A 900 -17.34 1.55 -37.80
CA PRO A 900 -17.84 0.67 -36.75
C PRO A 900 -18.17 -0.72 -37.32
N LEU A 901 -17.40 -1.72 -36.90
CA LEU A 901 -17.61 -3.12 -37.24
C LEU A 901 -18.80 -3.67 -36.44
N GLN A 902 -19.48 -4.69 -36.98
CA GLN A 902 -20.56 -5.39 -36.25
C GLN A 902 -20.04 -6.39 -35.20
N SER A 903 -18.78 -6.79 -35.33
CA SER A 903 -18.03 -7.71 -34.46
C SER A 903 -16.55 -7.37 -34.61
N TRP A 904 -15.72 -7.65 -33.61
CA TRP A 904 -14.26 -7.65 -33.72
C TRP A 904 -13.69 -9.07 -33.82
N SER A 905 -14.52 -10.12 -33.81
CA SER A 905 -14.08 -11.51 -33.70
C SER A 905 -14.78 -12.49 -34.64
N SER A 906 -14.19 -13.69 -34.78
CA SER A 906 -14.79 -14.83 -35.48
C SER A 906 -16.10 -15.28 -34.82
N PRO A 907 -17.04 -15.91 -35.57
CA PRO A 907 -18.25 -16.52 -34.98
C PRO A 907 -17.94 -17.51 -33.85
N GLN A 908 -16.80 -18.21 -33.94
CA GLN A 908 -16.26 -19.16 -32.99
C GLN A 908 -15.66 -18.51 -31.73
N LYS A 909 -15.25 -17.23 -31.81
CA LYS A 909 -14.54 -16.47 -30.76
C LYS A 909 -13.12 -16.95 -30.42
N ASN A 910 -12.47 -17.62 -31.38
CA ASN A 910 -11.05 -17.99 -31.34
C ASN A 910 -10.13 -17.05 -32.16
N VAL A 911 -10.70 -16.08 -32.90
CA VAL A 911 -9.94 -14.98 -33.53
C VAL A 911 -10.56 -13.65 -33.13
N VAL A 912 -9.76 -12.64 -32.78
CA VAL A 912 -10.24 -11.31 -32.35
C VAL A 912 -9.31 -10.19 -32.83
N LEU A 913 -9.85 -9.00 -33.12
CA LEU A 913 -9.12 -7.81 -33.53
C LEU A 913 -8.91 -6.83 -32.37
N MET A 914 -7.83 -6.04 -32.44
CA MET A 914 -7.55 -4.94 -31.51
C MET A 914 -6.86 -3.76 -32.21
N GLY A 915 -6.91 -2.58 -31.61
CA GLY A 915 -6.24 -1.38 -32.12
C GLY A 915 -6.64 -1.00 -33.55
N ASP A 916 -5.68 -0.49 -34.33
CA ASP A 916 -5.90 -0.08 -35.72
C ASP A 916 -6.44 -1.19 -36.65
N ALA A 917 -6.25 -2.47 -36.32
CA ALA A 917 -6.88 -3.57 -37.06
C ALA A 917 -8.40 -3.55 -36.92
N ALA A 918 -8.91 -3.16 -35.73
CA ALA A 918 -10.32 -3.09 -35.40
C ALA A 918 -10.97 -1.70 -35.62
N HIS A 919 -10.28 -0.61 -35.27
CA HIS A 919 -10.90 0.71 -35.08
C HIS A 919 -10.04 1.92 -35.47
N SER A 920 -9.09 1.75 -36.40
CA SER A 920 -8.14 2.82 -36.82
C SER A 920 -8.80 4.20 -36.96
N MET A 921 -8.13 5.24 -36.47
CA MET A 921 -8.74 6.55 -36.20
C MET A 921 -7.87 7.73 -36.64
N VAL A 922 -8.49 8.89 -36.84
CA VAL A 922 -7.77 10.14 -37.09
C VAL A 922 -6.94 10.56 -35.88
N ASN A 923 -5.83 11.26 -36.11
CA ASN A 923 -4.79 11.51 -35.11
C ASN A 923 -5.03 12.73 -34.19
N HIS A 924 -6.16 13.43 -34.30
CA HIS A 924 -6.36 14.75 -33.67
C HIS A 924 -6.45 14.74 -32.13
N MET A 925 -6.69 13.58 -31.51
CA MET A 925 -6.59 13.36 -30.06
C MET A 925 -5.38 12.47 -29.67
N ALA A 926 -4.54 12.10 -30.63
CA ALA A 926 -3.44 11.12 -30.54
C ALA A 926 -3.81 9.71 -30.01
N GLN A 927 -5.08 9.43 -29.72
CA GLN A 927 -5.55 8.26 -28.96
C GLN A 927 -5.40 6.87 -29.63
N GLY A 928 -5.04 6.75 -30.90
CA GLY A 928 -4.99 5.45 -31.60
C GLY A 928 -4.04 4.44 -30.94
N ALA A 929 -2.81 4.90 -30.65
CA ALA A 929 -1.81 4.14 -29.90
C ALA A 929 -2.34 3.65 -28.55
N ALA A 930 -2.84 4.58 -27.74
CA ALA A 930 -3.30 4.29 -26.38
C ALA A 930 -4.55 3.40 -26.33
N THR A 931 -5.53 3.64 -27.22
CA THR A 931 -6.73 2.79 -27.33
C THR A 931 -6.33 1.35 -27.70
N SER A 932 -5.29 1.17 -28.52
CA SER A 932 -4.73 -0.16 -28.84
C SER A 932 -4.07 -0.84 -27.65
N MET A 933 -3.47 -0.08 -26.72
CA MET A 933 -2.85 -0.64 -25.50
C MET A 933 -3.90 -0.95 -24.42
N GLU A 934 -4.94 -0.12 -24.34
CA GLU A 934 -6.14 -0.39 -23.54
C GLU A 934 -6.81 -1.70 -23.94
N ASP A 935 -6.99 -1.94 -25.23
CA ASP A 935 -7.58 -3.19 -25.73
C ASP A 935 -6.79 -4.42 -25.24
N GLY A 936 -5.45 -4.37 -25.34
CA GLY A 936 -4.57 -5.45 -24.88
C GLY A 936 -4.68 -5.69 -23.36
N ALA A 937 -4.75 -4.61 -22.56
CA ALA A 937 -4.95 -4.71 -21.12
C ALA A 937 -6.33 -5.31 -20.74
N PHE A 938 -7.39 -4.87 -21.41
CA PHE A 938 -8.75 -5.37 -21.18
C PHE A 938 -8.88 -6.85 -21.57
N LEU A 939 -8.43 -7.18 -22.79
CA LEU A 939 -8.49 -8.54 -23.34
C LEU A 939 -7.68 -9.52 -22.48
N ALA A 940 -6.52 -9.12 -21.98
CA ALA A 940 -5.72 -9.94 -21.08
C ALA A 940 -6.38 -10.19 -19.71
N LYS A 941 -7.13 -9.22 -19.15
CA LYS A 941 -7.92 -9.45 -17.92
C LYS A 941 -9.02 -10.49 -18.17
N CYS A 942 -9.69 -10.41 -19.33
CA CYS A 942 -10.72 -11.37 -19.73
C CYS A 942 -10.16 -12.77 -19.99
N VAL A 943 -9.10 -12.92 -20.79
CA VAL A 943 -8.47 -14.24 -21.07
C VAL A 943 -7.78 -14.81 -19.82
N GLY A 944 -7.25 -13.97 -18.92
CA GLY A 944 -6.76 -14.40 -17.61
C GLY A 944 -7.86 -14.98 -16.72
N ALA A 945 -9.14 -14.64 -16.93
CA ALA A 945 -10.24 -15.31 -16.25
C ALA A 945 -10.50 -16.73 -16.81
N VAL A 946 -10.15 -16.99 -18.07
CA VAL A 946 -10.20 -18.32 -18.70
C VAL A 946 -9.12 -19.24 -18.14
N THR A 947 -7.87 -18.76 -18.01
CA THR A 947 -6.79 -19.59 -17.43
C THR A 947 -7.06 -19.99 -15.99
N ARG A 948 -7.73 -19.12 -15.22
CA ARG A 948 -8.25 -19.37 -13.86
C ARG A 948 -9.56 -20.16 -13.80
N GLY A 949 -10.05 -20.70 -14.92
CA GLY A 949 -11.27 -21.52 -14.99
C GLY A 949 -12.58 -20.79 -14.65
N LYS A 950 -12.61 -19.45 -14.72
CA LYS A 950 -13.79 -18.62 -14.36
C LYS A 950 -14.67 -18.23 -15.55
N LEU A 951 -14.18 -18.37 -16.78
CA LEU A 951 -14.89 -18.10 -18.04
C LEU A 951 -14.44 -19.10 -19.11
N SER A 952 -15.28 -19.36 -20.11
CA SER A 952 -14.82 -19.87 -21.39
C SER A 952 -14.17 -18.76 -22.23
N LEU A 953 -13.33 -19.14 -23.21
CA LEU A 953 -12.77 -18.19 -24.17
C LEU A 953 -13.86 -17.40 -24.91
N ARG A 954 -14.98 -18.06 -25.24
CA ARG A 954 -16.13 -17.44 -25.90
C ARG A 954 -16.72 -16.29 -25.09
N GLU A 955 -16.89 -16.47 -23.78
CA GLU A 955 -17.40 -15.43 -22.88
C GLU A 955 -16.39 -14.30 -22.71
N ALA A 956 -15.10 -14.62 -22.56
CA ALA A 956 -14.03 -13.63 -22.45
C ALA A 956 -13.98 -12.66 -23.66
N ILE A 957 -14.08 -13.18 -24.89
CA ILE A 957 -14.13 -12.35 -26.11
C ILE A 957 -15.43 -11.54 -26.19
N ASN A 958 -16.58 -12.15 -25.86
CA ASN A 958 -17.87 -11.42 -25.87
C ASN A 958 -17.85 -10.21 -24.91
N ILE A 959 -17.29 -10.36 -23.70
CA ILE A 959 -17.17 -9.26 -22.72
C ILE A 959 -16.23 -8.17 -23.24
N TYR A 960 -15.09 -8.55 -23.83
CA TYR A 960 -14.16 -7.61 -24.48
C TYR A 960 -14.86 -6.79 -25.57
N GLU A 961 -15.58 -7.42 -26.49
CA GLU A 961 -16.30 -6.71 -27.56
C GLU A 961 -17.35 -5.75 -27.03
N LEU A 962 -18.26 -6.22 -26.17
CA LEU A 962 -19.38 -5.45 -25.64
C LEU A 962 -18.92 -4.17 -24.93
N GLU A 963 -17.79 -4.23 -24.20
CA GLU A 963 -17.33 -3.13 -23.35
C GLU A 963 -16.23 -2.26 -24.03
N ARG A 964 -15.47 -2.78 -25.02
CA ARG A 964 -14.46 -2.01 -25.76
C ARG A 964 -14.95 -1.38 -27.06
N MET A 965 -15.84 -2.03 -27.82
CA MET A 965 -16.36 -1.46 -29.08
C MET A 965 -16.97 -0.06 -28.89
N PRO A 966 -17.82 0.21 -27.86
CA PRO A 966 -18.37 1.55 -27.63
C PRO A 966 -17.31 2.57 -27.20
N LYS A 967 -16.31 2.15 -26.41
CA LYS A 967 -15.25 3.02 -25.90
C LYS A 967 -14.28 3.47 -27.00
N ALA A 968 -13.84 2.55 -27.86
CA ALA A 968 -13.00 2.87 -29.00
C ALA A 968 -13.74 3.76 -30.03
N PHE A 969 -15.01 3.46 -30.31
CA PHE A 969 -15.85 4.30 -31.18
C PHE A 969 -16.04 5.72 -30.62
N MET A 970 -16.26 5.86 -29.31
CA MET A 970 -16.33 7.18 -28.66
C MET A 970 -15.03 7.98 -28.87
N LYS A 971 -13.86 7.38 -28.61
CA LYS A 971 -12.56 8.03 -28.82
C LYS A 971 -12.31 8.41 -30.29
N GLN A 972 -12.73 7.56 -31.24
CA GLN A 972 -12.70 7.85 -32.67
C GLN A 972 -13.55 9.08 -33.03
N GLN A 973 -14.76 9.21 -32.46
CA GLN A 973 -15.66 10.35 -32.70
C GLN A 973 -15.16 11.65 -32.05
N VAL A 974 -14.65 11.61 -30.81
CA VAL A 974 -14.03 12.78 -30.16
C VAL A 974 -12.82 13.27 -30.97
N SER A 975 -12.04 12.35 -31.57
CA SER A 975 -10.93 12.73 -32.46
C SER A 975 -11.41 13.39 -33.77
N PHE A 976 -12.52 12.95 -34.37
CA PHE A 976 -13.14 13.69 -35.48
C PHE A 976 -13.60 15.09 -35.07
N LEU A 977 -14.22 15.23 -33.89
CA LEU A 977 -14.69 16.51 -33.37
C LEU A 977 -13.53 17.49 -33.13
N ASN A 978 -12.43 17.04 -32.51
CA ASN A 978 -11.27 17.91 -32.26
C ASN A 978 -10.67 18.44 -33.58
N GLY A 979 -10.57 17.57 -34.60
CA GLY A 979 -10.19 17.98 -35.95
C GLY A 979 -11.13 19.03 -36.54
N ALA A 980 -12.44 18.89 -36.38
CA ALA A 980 -13.42 19.87 -36.86
C ALA A 980 -13.34 21.21 -36.11
N ILE A 981 -13.01 21.19 -34.81
CA ILE A 981 -12.78 22.38 -33.97
C ILE A 981 -11.54 23.15 -34.43
N TRP A 982 -10.44 22.47 -34.78
CA TRP A 982 -9.20 23.12 -35.19
C TRP A 982 -9.28 23.75 -36.59
N HIS A 983 -9.95 23.10 -37.55
CA HIS A 983 -10.03 23.55 -38.94
C HIS A 983 -11.06 24.67 -39.24
N LEU A 984 -11.71 25.23 -38.21
CA LEU A 984 -12.77 26.22 -38.37
C LEU A 984 -12.31 27.42 -39.22
N PRO A 985 -13.13 27.90 -40.18
CA PRO A 985 -12.85 29.16 -40.89
C PRO A 985 -12.92 30.35 -39.93
N ASP A 986 -12.09 31.36 -40.19
CA ASP A 986 -12.14 32.64 -39.49
C ASP A 986 -13.55 33.24 -39.58
N GLY A 987 -14.13 33.63 -38.44
CA GLY A 987 -15.53 34.09 -38.35
C GLY A 987 -16.22 33.65 -37.06
N PRO A 988 -17.56 33.83 -36.95
CA PRO A 988 -18.27 33.74 -35.66
C PRO A 988 -18.11 32.42 -34.90
N LYS A 989 -17.97 31.27 -35.60
CA LYS A 989 -17.71 29.97 -34.96
C LYS A 989 -16.28 29.87 -34.40
N GLN A 990 -15.27 30.35 -35.13
CA GLN A 990 -13.89 30.41 -34.65
C GLN A 990 -13.73 31.44 -33.52
N GLN A 991 -14.41 32.57 -33.59
CA GLN A 991 -14.46 33.57 -32.51
C GLN A 991 -15.08 32.99 -31.23
N ALA A 992 -16.20 32.27 -31.33
CA ALA A 992 -16.80 31.58 -30.19
C ALA A 992 -15.92 30.44 -29.64
N ARG A 993 -15.21 29.73 -30.52
CA ARG A 993 -14.23 28.68 -30.16
C ARG A 993 -13.08 29.27 -29.35
N ASP A 994 -12.48 30.36 -29.83
CA ASP A 994 -11.39 31.07 -29.13
C ASP A 994 -11.87 31.69 -27.81
N ALA A 995 -13.05 32.33 -27.79
CA ALA A 995 -13.63 32.90 -26.57
C ALA A 995 -13.95 31.84 -25.49
N ALA A 996 -14.19 30.59 -25.88
CA ALA A 996 -14.38 29.47 -24.95
C ALA A 996 -13.05 28.92 -24.38
N MET A 997 -11.91 29.14 -25.04
CA MET A 997 -10.58 28.83 -24.49
C MET A 997 -10.00 30.00 -23.69
N ALA A 998 -10.32 31.24 -24.04
CA ALA A 998 -9.69 32.45 -23.50
C ALA A 998 -9.58 32.53 -21.95
N PRO A 999 -10.53 32.03 -21.13
CA PRO A 999 -10.37 32.07 -19.67
C PRO A 999 -9.15 31.29 -19.15
N SER A 1000 -8.67 30.28 -19.88
CA SER A 1000 -7.46 29.52 -19.54
C SER A 1000 -6.19 30.38 -19.54
N LEU A 1001 -6.15 31.43 -20.38
CA LEU A 1001 -5.04 32.40 -20.45
C LEU A 1001 -4.90 33.22 -19.16
N ASP A 1002 -6.00 33.36 -18.41
CA ASP A 1002 -6.05 34.03 -17.10
C ASP A 1002 -5.92 33.03 -15.92
N GLY A 1003 -5.62 31.75 -16.20
CA GLY A 1003 -5.57 30.69 -15.18
C GLY A 1003 -6.92 30.35 -14.52
N LYS A 1004 -8.05 30.58 -15.23
CA LYS A 1004 -9.41 30.37 -14.69
C LYS A 1004 -9.93 28.96 -14.95
N TYR A 1005 -10.64 28.43 -13.94
CA TYR A 1005 -11.41 27.20 -13.97
C TYR A 1005 -12.35 27.11 -15.20
N LEU A 1006 -12.44 25.93 -15.84
CA LEU A 1006 -13.23 25.72 -17.06
C LEU A 1006 -14.33 24.68 -16.83
N VAL A 1007 -15.60 25.10 -16.69
CA VAL A 1007 -16.72 24.13 -16.66
C VAL A 1007 -16.83 23.31 -17.96
N ARG A 1008 -16.38 23.90 -19.08
CA ARG A 1008 -16.17 23.27 -20.41
C ARG A 1008 -15.09 24.04 -21.16
N SER A 1009 -14.36 23.36 -22.04
CA SER A 1009 -13.40 23.99 -22.96
C SER A 1009 -13.74 23.69 -24.42
N SER A 1010 -13.16 24.47 -25.34
CA SER A 1010 -13.07 24.07 -26.75
C SER A 1010 -11.70 23.46 -27.10
N ASN A 1011 -10.73 23.48 -26.18
CA ASN A 1011 -9.55 22.62 -26.23
C ASN A 1011 -9.90 21.26 -25.60
N LEU A 1012 -10.09 20.23 -26.43
CA LEU A 1012 -10.44 18.90 -25.93
C LEU A 1012 -9.28 18.17 -25.23
N TYR A 1013 -8.11 18.79 -25.10
CA TYR A 1013 -7.02 18.34 -24.24
C TYR A 1013 -7.10 18.87 -22.79
N ASP A 1014 -7.89 19.93 -22.51
CA ASP A 1014 -8.11 20.47 -21.15
C ASP A 1014 -9.58 20.52 -20.70
N ASP A 1015 -10.56 20.33 -21.61
CA ASP A 1015 -11.97 20.15 -21.27
C ASP A 1015 -12.16 19.08 -20.18
N PRO A 1016 -12.68 19.39 -18.97
CA PRO A 1016 -12.60 18.46 -17.84
C PRO A 1016 -13.38 17.16 -18.07
N GLN A 1017 -14.50 17.21 -18.79
CA GLN A 1017 -15.24 16.00 -19.13
C GLN A 1017 -14.39 15.12 -20.07
N THR A 1018 -13.83 15.69 -21.14
CA THR A 1018 -13.00 14.94 -22.08
C THR A 1018 -11.73 14.41 -21.41
N VAL A 1019 -11.12 15.18 -20.51
CA VAL A 1019 -9.95 14.76 -19.71
C VAL A 1019 -10.29 13.52 -18.88
N LEU A 1020 -11.42 13.50 -18.18
CA LEU A 1020 -11.84 12.35 -17.37
C LEU A 1020 -12.28 11.14 -18.23
N ASP A 1021 -13.13 11.35 -19.24
CA ASP A 1021 -13.68 10.26 -20.08
C ASP A 1021 -12.66 9.66 -21.07
N VAL A 1022 -11.57 10.37 -21.41
CA VAL A 1022 -10.55 9.93 -22.38
C VAL A 1022 -9.17 9.65 -21.74
N TYR A 1023 -8.61 10.59 -20.97
CA TYR A 1023 -7.25 10.50 -20.42
C TYR A 1023 -7.21 9.91 -18.99
N GLY A 1024 -8.26 10.14 -18.19
CA GLY A 1024 -8.44 9.56 -16.85
C GLY A 1024 -9.00 8.13 -16.85
N TYR A 1025 -9.40 7.60 -18.01
CA TYR A 1025 -10.00 6.27 -18.14
C TYR A 1025 -9.06 5.13 -17.71
N ASP A 1026 -9.40 4.43 -16.62
CA ASP A 1026 -8.71 3.21 -16.21
C ASP A 1026 -9.37 1.96 -16.79
N VAL A 1027 -8.65 1.34 -17.74
CA VAL A 1027 -9.11 0.17 -18.48
C VAL A 1027 -9.06 -1.13 -17.67
N GLU A 1028 -8.15 -1.24 -16.69
CA GLU A 1028 -8.07 -2.45 -15.85
C GLU A 1028 -9.26 -2.51 -14.89
N ALA A 1029 -9.60 -1.37 -14.26
CA ALA A 1029 -10.80 -1.24 -13.45
C ALA A 1029 -12.08 -1.46 -14.28
N HIS A 1030 -12.13 -0.99 -15.53
CA HIS A 1030 -13.24 -1.26 -16.45
C HIS A 1030 -13.41 -2.76 -16.73
N ALA A 1031 -12.30 -3.49 -16.93
CA ALA A 1031 -12.33 -4.93 -17.16
C ALA A 1031 -12.77 -5.72 -15.90
N GLU A 1032 -12.25 -5.33 -14.74
CA GLU A 1032 -12.61 -5.96 -13.46
C GLU A 1032 -14.09 -5.75 -13.11
N HIS A 1033 -14.62 -4.54 -13.34
CA HIS A 1033 -16.05 -4.25 -13.23
C HIS A 1033 -16.89 -5.10 -14.20
N ALA A 1034 -16.51 -5.17 -15.48
CA ALA A 1034 -17.22 -5.95 -16.48
C ALA A 1034 -17.24 -7.47 -16.15
N LEU A 1035 -16.13 -8.00 -15.66
CA LEU A 1035 -16.01 -9.39 -15.22
C LEU A 1035 -16.86 -9.67 -13.97
N ALA A 1036 -16.92 -8.76 -13.00
CA ALA A 1036 -17.79 -8.89 -11.84
C ALA A 1036 -19.28 -8.83 -12.22
N LYS A 1037 -19.66 -7.86 -13.07
CA LYS A 1037 -21.00 -7.70 -13.65
C LYS A 1037 -21.46 -8.95 -14.41
N PHE A 1038 -20.56 -9.60 -15.14
CA PHE A 1038 -20.83 -10.90 -15.78
C PHE A 1038 -21.02 -12.01 -14.73
N ALA A 1039 -20.09 -12.17 -13.80
CA ALA A 1039 -20.12 -13.23 -12.78
C ALA A 1039 -21.34 -13.18 -11.85
N HIS A 1040 -21.93 -11.99 -11.63
CA HIS A 1040 -23.15 -11.81 -10.86
C HIS A 1040 -24.43 -11.75 -11.70
N GLY A 1041 -24.33 -11.82 -13.04
CA GLY A 1041 -25.47 -11.67 -13.97
C GLY A 1041 -26.12 -10.28 -14.00
N ARG A 1042 -25.60 -9.34 -13.20
CA ARG A 1042 -26.02 -7.94 -13.05
C ARG A 1042 -24.89 -7.16 -12.41
N GLU A 1043 -24.98 -5.84 -12.44
CA GLU A 1043 -24.05 -4.97 -11.70
C GLU A 1043 -24.06 -5.30 -10.20
N ALA A 1044 -22.87 -5.41 -9.60
CA ALA A 1044 -22.72 -5.66 -8.17
C ALA A 1044 -23.09 -4.40 -7.38
N LEU A 1045 -23.89 -4.54 -6.33
CA LEU A 1045 -24.39 -3.44 -5.49
C LEU A 1045 -24.09 -3.72 -4.02
N TYR A 1046 -23.78 -2.69 -3.23
CA TYR A 1046 -23.58 -2.83 -1.79
C TYR A 1046 -24.88 -3.26 -1.08
N PRO A 1047 -24.85 -4.32 -0.25
CA PRO A 1047 -26.03 -4.83 0.45
C PRO A 1047 -26.41 -3.93 1.64
N GLY A 1048 -27.12 -2.84 1.34
CA GLY A 1048 -27.63 -1.88 2.30
C GLY A 1048 -27.97 -0.52 1.67
N THR A 1049 -27.18 -0.08 0.69
CA THR A 1049 -27.40 1.19 -0.03
C THR A 1049 -27.91 1.00 -1.45
N GLY A 1050 -27.66 -0.17 -2.07
CA GLY A 1050 -27.96 -0.39 -3.49
C GLY A 1050 -27.05 0.39 -4.45
N LEU A 1051 -25.99 1.04 -3.94
CA LEU A 1051 -24.98 1.72 -4.75
C LEU A 1051 -24.03 0.71 -5.40
N ALA A 1052 -23.70 0.91 -6.68
CA ALA A 1052 -22.67 0.14 -7.35
C ALA A 1052 -21.26 0.62 -6.96
N PRO A 1053 -20.31 -0.25 -6.59
CA PRO A 1053 -18.95 0.16 -6.23
C PRO A 1053 -18.20 0.92 -7.33
N PHE A 1054 -18.52 0.67 -8.62
CA PHE A 1054 -17.97 1.46 -9.72
C PHE A 1054 -18.51 2.89 -9.76
N MET A 1055 -19.78 3.12 -9.39
CA MET A 1055 -20.34 4.46 -9.25
C MET A 1055 -19.74 5.17 -8.03
N GLU A 1056 -19.50 4.45 -6.94
CA GLU A 1056 -18.75 4.98 -5.80
C GLU A 1056 -17.31 5.38 -6.21
N ASP A 1057 -16.54 4.51 -6.85
CA ASP A 1057 -15.17 4.86 -7.26
C ASP A 1057 -15.14 5.96 -8.35
N LYS A 1058 -16.13 6.01 -9.25
CA LYS A 1058 -16.22 7.07 -10.26
C LYS A 1058 -16.48 8.45 -9.65
N TYR A 1059 -17.43 8.55 -8.72
CA TYR A 1059 -17.85 9.85 -8.17
C TYR A 1059 -17.11 10.25 -6.90
N MET A 1060 -16.61 9.27 -6.14
CA MET A 1060 -15.92 9.45 -4.86
C MET A 1060 -14.46 9.03 -4.88
N GLY A 1061 -14.01 8.13 -5.77
CA GLY A 1061 -12.65 7.57 -5.75
C GLY A 1061 -11.51 8.58 -5.96
N TRP A 1062 -11.81 9.78 -6.46
CA TRP A 1062 -10.86 10.91 -6.52
C TRP A 1062 -10.72 11.66 -5.18
N PHE A 1063 -11.61 11.42 -4.20
CA PHE A 1063 -11.62 12.02 -2.87
C PHE A 1063 -11.74 11.04 -1.68
N SER A 1064 -12.08 9.77 -1.89
CA SER A 1064 -12.28 8.78 -0.82
C SER A 1064 -11.04 7.93 -0.53
N LYS A 1065 -10.08 7.88 -1.46
CA LYS A 1065 -8.78 7.24 -1.27
C LYS A 1065 -7.88 8.19 -0.48
N CYS A 1066 -7.59 7.87 0.79
CA CYS A 1066 -6.93 8.74 1.78
C CYS A 1066 -5.42 8.99 1.54
N GLN A 1067 -5.03 9.32 0.32
CA GLN A 1067 -3.79 10.03 -0.01
C GLN A 1067 -4.06 10.99 -1.17
N GLN A 1068 -4.29 12.28 -0.87
CA GLN A 1068 -3.93 13.48 -1.67
C GLN A 1068 -4.84 14.68 -1.32
N ASN A 1069 -4.49 15.46 -0.27
CA ASN A 1069 -5.02 16.82 -0.10
C ASN A 1069 -4.76 17.69 -1.36
N ASP A 1070 -3.72 17.35 -2.12
CA ASP A 1070 -3.32 18.01 -3.36
C ASP A 1070 -4.24 17.79 -4.57
N ARG A 1071 -4.97 16.66 -4.68
CA ARG A 1071 -5.83 16.39 -5.85
C ARG A 1071 -7.04 17.30 -5.90
N TYR A 1072 -7.67 17.58 -4.76
CA TYR A 1072 -8.83 18.48 -4.66
C TYR A 1072 -8.56 19.86 -5.28
N ALA A 1073 -7.39 20.43 -5.00
CA ALA A 1073 -6.98 21.75 -5.51
C ALA A 1073 -6.63 21.76 -7.01
N ALA A 1074 -6.46 20.59 -7.64
CA ALA A 1074 -6.24 20.45 -9.08
C ALA A 1074 -7.54 20.11 -9.83
N VAL A 1075 -8.38 19.21 -9.30
CA VAL A 1075 -9.74 18.94 -9.82
C VAL A 1075 -10.64 20.18 -9.68
N GLY A 1076 -10.44 21.01 -8.66
CA GLY A 1076 -11.04 22.34 -8.53
C GLY A 1076 -10.32 23.46 -9.32
N LYS A 1077 -9.39 23.12 -10.22
CA LYS A 1077 -8.69 24.04 -11.14
C LYS A 1077 -8.85 23.68 -12.62
N LEU A 1078 -9.18 22.42 -12.94
CA LEU A 1078 -9.67 21.98 -14.26
C LEU A 1078 -11.17 22.30 -14.43
#